data_AF-A0A840BJI9-F1
#
_entry.id   AF-A0A840BJI9-F1
#
_cell.length_a   1.000
_cell.length_b   1.000
_cell.length_c   1.000
_cell.angle_alpha   90.00
_cell.angle_beta   90.00
_cell.angle_gamma   90.00
#
_symmetry.space_group_name_H-M   'P 1'
#
loop_
_entity.id
_entity.type
_entity.pdbx_description
1 polymer ?
#
loop_
_entity_poly.entity_id
_entity_poly.type
_entity_poly.pdbx_seq_one_letter_code
_entity_poly.pdbx_strand_id
1 'polypeptide(L)'
;MDFFESLVGHATWLFVLIGLIVVAIGYKWVLWLFGVIIVPDDSLGVVTKKFVLFGANRNLPDGRIIALNGEAGYQADTLAPGLHVALWPWQYTVELVKFFTVPQGEVGVVEACDGNPLPSGRIIAKQVECDTYQDARAFLQNNGERGPQMALIPPGTYRINTLLFKVDLKPAVSIPQGKLGIVEALDGAPLPSGRVIARQVVCDSFQDGAAFLAGGGERGPQMSVITPGTYRINPALFEVHLAEVVDIPENKVGIITTKEGKPLVTGEIAGPEVAGHNMFQNPQAFVDNGGSKGLQEQVLLAGRYFINPRFATVEVVDMVEVPIANVGVVIAYVGREGHDVTGESFRHGNLVSRGEKGVWVDPLDPGKYPINPYTHKVSNVPTANVVLNWATGKTEAHKLDANLSTITVRSADGFKFNLDVSQIIHIPRNDAPKVIARFGGMAALVTQVLEPTIGNYFRNAAQGSDIIDFLKNRSKRQDEARQAIAAALKEYNVGAVDTLIGDIVPPDELMKTLTDRKIAEQERVTYDTQRQAQVVKQELEQATALAATQARVVDAERQVTIADFNAKATVKAAEGQAQSKKINAEADATVLRTVGEAEAAKTQAVGGAEAEVIKLKIASMESGNYAMVQVAEALAKAGVKLVPDIVAGGGSGQGGTLVDVLLGNLIREGMTKPKGDG
;
A
#
# COMPACT_ATOMS: atom_id res chain seq x y z
N MET A 1 -35.72 -137.95 14.80
CA MET A 1 -36.27 -136.84 14.00
C MET A 1 -36.18 -135.50 14.73
N ASP A 2 -36.01 -135.48 16.06
CA ASP A 2 -35.97 -134.24 16.87
C ASP A 2 -34.76 -133.31 16.65
N PHE A 3 -33.63 -133.82 16.14
CA PHE A 3 -32.44 -132.99 15.90
C PHE A 3 -32.59 -132.08 14.66
N PHE A 4 -33.35 -132.50 13.65
CA PHE A 4 -33.57 -131.72 12.43
C PHE A 4 -34.62 -130.61 12.63
N GLU A 5 -35.66 -130.82 13.45
CA GLU A 5 -36.62 -129.76 13.80
C GLU A 5 -35.98 -128.65 14.64
N SER A 6 -35.08 -129.00 15.58
CA SER A 6 -34.31 -128.01 16.34
C SER A 6 -33.40 -127.16 15.46
N LEU A 7 -32.79 -127.75 14.42
CA LEU A 7 -31.88 -127.03 13.52
C LEU A 7 -32.64 -126.06 12.60
N VAL A 8 -33.83 -126.45 12.12
CA VAL A 8 -34.72 -125.59 11.31
C VAL A 8 -35.32 -124.47 12.16
N GLY A 9 -35.68 -124.74 13.43
CA GLY A 9 -36.12 -123.71 14.39
C GLY A 9 -35.03 -122.69 14.73
N HIS A 10 -33.77 -123.12 14.84
CA HIS A 10 -32.64 -122.21 15.05
C HIS A 10 -32.25 -121.46 13.77
N ALA A 11 -32.32 -122.08 12.60
CA ALA A 11 -32.07 -121.42 11.32
C ALA A 11 -33.12 -120.34 11.02
N THR A 12 -34.40 -120.60 11.28
CA THR A 12 -35.48 -119.60 11.14
C THR A 12 -35.32 -118.43 12.09
N TRP A 13 -34.95 -118.68 13.36
CA TRP A 13 -34.58 -117.61 14.29
C TRP A 13 -33.36 -116.83 13.84
N LEU A 14 -32.36 -117.49 13.25
CA LEU A 14 -31.17 -116.84 12.72
C LEU A 14 -31.48 -115.99 11.48
N PHE A 15 -32.38 -116.42 10.59
CA PHE A 15 -32.88 -115.61 9.48
C PHE A 15 -33.73 -114.42 9.95
N VAL A 16 -34.57 -114.60 10.97
CA VAL A 16 -35.32 -113.49 11.60
C VAL A 16 -34.37 -112.50 12.26
N LEU A 17 -33.33 -112.98 12.95
CA LEU A 17 -32.30 -112.15 13.57
C LEU A 17 -31.49 -111.39 12.52
N ILE A 18 -31.07 -112.05 11.43
CA ILE A 18 -30.39 -111.41 10.29
C ILE A 18 -31.31 -110.39 9.62
N GLY A 19 -32.59 -110.71 9.43
CA GLY A 19 -33.59 -109.77 8.91
C GLY A 19 -33.76 -108.53 9.80
N LEU A 20 -33.84 -108.73 11.12
CA LEU A 20 -33.87 -107.65 12.10
C LEU A 20 -32.59 -106.82 12.10
N ILE A 21 -31.42 -107.45 11.95
CA ILE A 21 -30.12 -106.76 11.85
C ILE A 21 -30.05 -105.96 10.53
N VAL A 22 -30.51 -106.51 9.41
CA VAL A 22 -30.57 -105.81 8.11
C VAL A 22 -31.54 -104.63 8.17
N VAL A 23 -32.70 -104.78 8.82
CA VAL A 23 -33.64 -103.67 9.05
C VAL A 23 -33.06 -102.64 10.03
N ALA A 24 -32.32 -103.08 11.05
CA ALA A 24 -31.66 -102.19 12.01
C ALA A 24 -30.46 -101.45 11.43
N ILE A 25 -29.75 -102.03 10.46
CA ILE A 25 -28.66 -101.38 9.71
C ILE A 25 -29.24 -100.49 8.61
N GLY A 26 -30.28 -100.95 7.93
CA GLY A 26 -31.01 -100.25 6.87
C GLY A 26 -32.12 -99.31 7.36
N TYR A 27 -32.24 -99.06 8.67
CA TYR A 27 -33.37 -98.34 9.26
C TYR A 27 -33.55 -96.94 8.66
N LYS A 28 -32.45 -96.26 8.29
CA LYS A 28 -32.51 -94.97 7.59
C LYS A 28 -33.19 -95.08 6.22
N TRP A 29 -32.96 -96.18 5.50
CA TRP A 29 -33.56 -96.45 4.19
C TRP A 29 -35.04 -96.82 4.32
N VAL A 30 -35.38 -97.59 5.38
CA VAL A 30 -36.77 -97.92 5.72
C VAL A 30 -37.54 -96.66 6.13
N LEU A 31 -36.99 -95.81 7.01
CA LEU A 31 -37.57 -94.53 7.41
C LEU A 31 -37.75 -93.58 6.21
N TRP A 32 -36.80 -93.55 5.29
CA TRP A 32 -36.91 -92.81 4.04
C TRP A 32 -38.05 -93.34 3.15
N LEU A 33 -38.23 -94.66 3.02
CA LEU A 33 -39.34 -95.26 2.29
C LEU A 33 -40.72 -94.91 2.90
N PHE A 34 -40.79 -94.84 4.23
CA PHE A 34 -41.99 -94.39 4.98
C PHE A 34 -42.21 -92.87 4.94
N GLY A 35 -41.36 -92.11 4.24
CA GLY A 35 -41.53 -90.67 4.05
C GLY A 35 -41.19 -89.84 5.28
N VAL A 36 -40.24 -90.31 6.09
CA VAL A 36 -39.67 -89.56 7.22
C VAL A 36 -38.49 -88.74 6.73
N ILE A 37 -38.60 -87.42 6.82
CA ILE A 37 -37.57 -86.47 6.41
C ILE A 37 -37.22 -85.61 7.61
N ILE A 38 -35.92 -85.51 7.90
CA ILE A 38 -35.39 -84.67 8.97
C ILE A 38 -34.77 -83.46 8.30
N VAL A 39 -35.36 -82.29 8.54
CA VAL A 39 -34.81 -81.01 8.06
C VAL A 39 -33.88 -80.47 9.16
N PRO A 40 -32.59 -80.27 8.88
CA PRO A 40 -31.63 -79.70 9.83
C PRO A 40 -32.01 -78.28 10.30
N ASP A 41 -31.52 -77.88 11.47
CA ASP A 41 -31.82 -76.57 12.08
C ASP A 41 -31.33 -75.35 11.27
N ASP A 42 -30.40 -75.54 10.32
CA ASP A 42 -29.83 -74.50 9.45
C ASP A 42 -30.44 -74.48 8.04
N SER A 43 -31.44 -75.31 7.79
CA SER A 43 -31.96 -75.62 6.46
C SER A 43 -33.49 -75.56 6.42
N LEU A 44 -34.00 -75.27 5.22
CA LEU A 44 -35.41 -75.22 4.87
C LEU A 44 -35.68 -76.33 3.86
N GLY A 45 -36.71 -77.14 4.10
CA GLY A 45 -37.13 -78.16 3.15
C GLY A 45 -38.08 -77.57 2.11
N VAL A 46 -37.63 -77.42 0.88
CA VAL A 46 -38.49 -77.00 -0.22
C VAL A 46 -39.10 -78.22 -0.90
N VAL A 47 -40.42 -78.22 -1.11
CA VAL A 47 -41.18 -79.41 -1.51
C VAL A 47 -41.68 -79.30 -2.94
N THR A 48 -41.40 -80.33 -3.74
CA THR A 48 -41.95 -80.51 -5.09
C THR A 48 -42.80 -81.78 -5.11
N LYS A 49 -44.08 -81.67 -5.47
CA LYS A 49 -45.01 -82.80 -5.55
C LYS A 49 -45.06 -83.33 -6.98
N LYS A 50 -44.64 -84.58 -7.20
CA LYS A 50 -44.53 -85.18 -8.55
C LYS A 50 -45.90 -85.45 -9.18
N PHE A 51 -46.86 -85.94 -8.41
CA PHE A 51 -48.22 -86.24 -8.91
C PHE A 51 -49.27 -86.28 -7.79
N VAL A 52 -50.55 -86.16 -8.16
CA VAL A 52 -51.71 -86.20 -7.27
C VAL A 52 -52.60 -87.40 -7.63
N LEU A 53 -52.80 -88.34 -6.70
CA LEU A 53 -53.65 -89.52 -6.91
C LEU A 53 -55.15 -89.18 -6.85
N PHE A 54 -55.57 -88.32 -5.92
CA PHE A 54 -56.98 -87.98 -5.65
C PHE A 54 -57.16 -86.47 -5.37
N GLY A 55 -58.17 -85.83 -5.97
CA GLY A 55 -58.51 -84.41 -5.74
C GLY A 55 -58.96 -83.66 -7.00
N ALA A 56 -59.67 -82.54 -6.82
CA ALA A 56 -60.17 -81.67 -7.90
C ALA A 56 -59.07 -80.81 -8.56
N ASN A 57 -57.97 -80.53 -7.83
CA ASN A 57 -56.86 -79.68 -8.27
C ASN A 57 -55.68 -80.54 -8.71
N ARG A 58 -55.81 -81.24 -9.85
CA ARG A 58 -54.77 -82.17 -10.35
C ARG A 58 -53.63 -81.46 -11.10
N ASN A 59 -53.94 -80.38 -11.80
CA ASN A 59 -52.99 -79.62 -12.61
C ASN A 59 -52.94 -78.18 -12.11
N LEU A 60 -51.76 -77.57 -12.19
CA LEU A 60 -51.56 -76.14 -11.97
C LEU A 60 -52.42 -75.33 -12.95
N PRO A 61 -53.03 -74.22 -12.52
CA PRO A 61 -53.66 -73.26 -13.43
C PRO A 61 -52.67 -72.74 -14.48
N ASP A 62 -53.13 -72.57 -15.72
CA ASP A 62 -52.28 -72.07 -16.81
C ASP A 62 -51.60 -70.75 -16.44
N GLY A 63 -50.27 -70.69 -16.61
CA GLY A 63 -49.45 -69.51 -16.32
C GLY A 63 -48.90 -69.41 -14.88
N ARG A 64 -49.22 -70.35 -13.99
CA ARG A 64 -48.62 -70.45 -12.64
C ARG A 64 -47.62 -71.60 -12.55
N ILE A 65 -46.59 -71.41 -11.73
CA ILE A 65 -45.47 -72.34 -11.51
C ILE A 65 -45.57 -72.98 -10.12
N ILE A 66 -46.24 -72.32 -9.17
CA ILE A 66 -46.33 -72.72 -7.76
C ILE A 66 -47.75 -73.11 -7.37
N ALA A 67 -47.85 -74.27 -6.72
CA ALA A 67 -49.06 -74.87 -6.20
C ALA A 67 -49.42 -74.29 -4.83
N LEU A 68 -50.66 -73.79 -4.70
CA LEU A 68 -51.22 -73.28 -3.45
C LEU A 68 -52.08 -74.32 -2.70
N ASN A 69 -52.74 -75.19 -3.45
CA ASN A 69 -53.76 -76.09 -2.93
C ASN A 69 -53.35 -77.58 -3.02
N GLY A 70 -52.05 -77.88 -2.97
CA GLY A 70 -51.54 -79.25 -3.02
C GLY A 70 -51.58 -79.91 -4.41
N GLU A 71 -51.61 -79.10 -5.46
CA GLU A 71 -51.51 -79.50 -6.89
C GLU A 71 -50.16 -80.16 -7.19
N ALA A 72 -50.05 -80.84 -8.34
CA ALA A 72 -48.77 -81.36 -8.81
C ALA A 72 -47.85 -80.19 -9.24
N GLY A 73 -46.61 -80.16 -8.74
CA GLY A 73 -45.64 -79.10 -8.99
C GLY A 73 -44.94 -78.59 -7.72
N TYR A 74 -44.23 -77.47 -7.86
CA TYR A 74 -43.55 -76.77 -6.78
C TYR A 74 -44.54 -76.27 -5.74
N GLN A 75 -44.36 -76.59 -4.45
CA GLN A 75 -45.28 -76.16 -3.41
C GLN A 75 -44.90 -74.79 -2.86
N ALA A 76 -45.90 -73.99 -2.49
CA ALA A 76 -45.68 -72.70 -1.82
C ALA A 76 -45.13 -72.88 -0.39
N ASP A 77 -45.71 -73.81 0.37
CA ASP A 77 -45.33 -74.03 1.76
C ASP A 77 -43.98 -74.75 1.85
N THR A 78 -43.12 -74.24 2.73
CA THR A 78 -41.82 -74.83 3.04
C THR A 78 -41.86 -75.57 4.37
N LEU A 79 -41.00 -76.58 4.51
CA LEU A 79 -40.87 -77.37 5.73
C LEU A 79 -39.86 -76.69 6.66
N ALA A 80 -40.34 -76.21 7.81
CA ALA A 80 -39.49 -75.72 8.88
C ALA A 80 -38.57 -76.83 9.42
N PRO A 81 -37.47 -76.49 10.12
CA PRO A 81 -36.61 -77.47 10.75
C PRO A 81 -37.37 -78.42 11.68
N GLY A 82 -36.99 -79.69 11.66
CA GLY A 82 -37.61 -80.73 12.47
C GLY A 82 -37.96 -82.00 11.69
N LEU A 83 -38.72 -82.87 12.37
CA LEU A 83 -39.15 -84.17 11.85
C LEU A 83 -40.48 -84.03 11.11
N HIS A 84 -40.47 -84.31 9.81
CA HIS A 84 -41.68 -84.37 8.99
C HIS A 84 -41.94 -85.81 8.55
N VAL A 85 -43.19 -86.24 8.64
CA VAL A 85 -43.64 -87.60 8.30
C VAL A 85 -44.68 -87.56 7.18
N ALA A 86 -44.90 -88.69 6.50
CA ALA A 86 -45.83 -88.83 5.37
C ALA A 86 -45.42 -88.11 4.07
N LEU A 87 -44.12 -87.85 3.88
CA LEU A 87 -43.55 -87.30 2.63
C LEU A 87 -42.88 -88.41 1.82
N TRP A 88 -43.68 -89.28 1.19
CA TRP A 88 -43.13 -90.44 0.48
C TRP A 88 -42.24 -90.04 -0.71
N PRO A 89 -41.01 -90.59 -0.86
CA PRO A 89 -40.06 -90.19 -1.91
C PRO A 89 -40.54 -90.42 -3.36
N TRP A 90 -41.50 -91.33 -3.53
CA TRP A 90 -42.14 -91.58 -4.82
C TRP A 90 -43.18 -90.50 -5.17
N GLN A 91 -43.77 -89.81 -4.19
CA GLN A 91 -44.75 -88.73 -4.40
C GLN A 91 -44.13 -87.33 -4.30
N TYR A 92 -43.20 -87.13 -3.37
CA TYR A 92 -42.58 -85.84 -3.07
C TYR A 92 -41.07 -85.88 -3.29
N THR A 93 -40.51 -84.80 -3.83
CA THR A 93 -39.09 -84.49 -3.77
C THR A 93 -38.93 -83.36 -2.76
N VAL A 94 -38.06 -83.53 -1.77
CA VAL A 94 -37.72 -82.47 -0.82
C VAL A 94 -36.25 -82.11 -1.02
N GLU A 95 -36.01 -80.84 -1.30
CA GLU A 95 -34.67 -80.28 -1.44
C GLU A 95 -34.35 -79.46 -0.20
N LEU A 96 -33.19 -79.73 0.42
CA LEU A 96 -32.73 -78.99 1.59
C LEU A 96 -31.96 -77.76 1.13
N VAL A 97 -32.52 -76.59 1.41
CA VAL A 97 -31.95 -75.29 1.05
C VAL A 97 -31.53 -74.58 2.34
N LYS A 98 -30.28 -74.13 2.42
CA LYS A 98 -29.81 -73.41 3.61
C LYS A 98 -30.54 -72.08 3.79
N PHE A 99 -30.66 -71.62 5.04
CA PHE A 99 -31.24 -70.30 5.28
C PHE A 99 -30.45 -69.19 4.61
N PHE A 100 -31.19 -68.26 4.01
CA PHE A 100 -30.59 -67.12 3.33
C PHE A 100 -30.18 -66.08 4.37
N THR A 101 -28.88 -65.78 4.43
CA THR A 101 -28.34 -64.80 5.38
C THR A 101 -27.87 -63.57 4.62
N VAL A 102 -28.50 -62.43 4.89
CA VAL A 102 -28.08 -61.12 4.39
C VAL A 102 -27.08 -60.54 5.38
N PRO A 103 -25.80 -60.36 5.00
CA PRO A 103 -24.80 -59.80 5.88
C PRO A 103 -25.10 -58.32 6.19
N GLN A 104 -24.50 -57.80 7.27
CA GLN A 104 -24.62 -56.38 7.61
C GLN A 104 -23.98 -55.51 6.52
N GLY A 105 -24.68 -54.43 6.12
CA GLY A 105 -24.23 -53.53 5.06
C GLY A 105 -24.69 -53.92 3.65
N GLU A 106 -25.39 -55.04 3.51
CA GLU A 106 -26.04 -55.46 2.25
C GLU A 106 -27.57 -55.45 2.40
N VAL A 107 -28.25 -55.42 1.26
CA VAL A 107 -29.70 -55.56 1.13
C VAL A 107 -30.01 -56.70 0.16
N GLY A 108 -31.03 -57.49 0.48
CA GLY A 108 -31.52 -58.52 -0.44
C GLY A 108 -32.53 -57.92 -1.40
N VAL A 109 -32.19 -57.88 -2.69
CA VAL A 109 -33.12 -57.53 -3.77
C VAL A 109 -33.82 -58.79 -4.23
N VAL A 110 -35.14 -58.80 -4.18
CA VAL A 110 -35.96 -59.99 -4.47
C VAL A 110 -36.56 -59.90 -5.86
N GLU A 111 -36.49 -60.99 -6.61
CA GLU A 111 -37.19 -61.21 -7.87
C GLU A 111 -38.14 -62.41 -7.70
N ALA A 112 -39.43 -62.21 -7.94
CA ALA A 112 -40.43 -63.27 -7.86
C ALA A 112 -40.58 -63.96 -9.22
N CYS A 113 -40.39 -65.28 -9.24
CA CYS A 113 -40.52 -66.11 -10.44
C CYS A 113 -41.98 -66.34 -10.87
N ASP A 114 -42.92 -66.27 -9.92
CA ASP A 114 -44.34 -66.56 -10.12
C ASP A 114 -45.23 -65.50 -9.44
N GLY A 115 -46.47 -65.38 -9.91
CA GLY A 115 -47.42 -64.35 -9.50
C GLY A 115 -48.15 -63.71 -10.68
N ASN A 116 -48.95 -62.69 -10.39
CA ASN A 116 -49.64 -61.92 -11.43
C ASN A 116 -48.63 -61.19 -12.33
N PRO A 117 -48.90 -61.03 -13.64
CA PRO A 117 -48.01 -60.25 -14.52
C PRO A 117 -47.94 -58.78 -14.07
N LEU A 118 -46.77 -58.14 -14.21
CA LEU A 118 -46.64 -56.71 -13.93
C LEU A 118 -47.63 -55.91 -14.79
N PRO A 119 -48.27 -54.86 -14.24
CA PRO A 119 -49.10 -53.96 -15.02
C PRO A 119 -48.27 -53.25 -16.09
N SER A 120 -48.88 -53.00 -17.25
CA SER A 120 -48.21 -52.37 -18.39
C SER A 120 -47.62 -51.01 -18.02
N GLY A 121 -46.34 -50.80 -18.34
CA GLY A 121 -45.61 -49.55 -18.09
C GLY A 121 -44.86 -49.47 -16.77
N ARG A 122 -45.01 -50.45 -15.86
CA ARG A 122 -44.18 -50.57 -14.64
C ARG A 122 -43.03 -51.54 -14.83
N ILE A 123 -41.94 -51.31 -14.11
CA ILE A 123 -40.76 -52.18 -14.08
C ILE A 123 -40.61 -52.92 -12.75
N ILE A 124 -41.26 -52.43 -11.68
CA ILE A 124 -41.22 -53.04 -10.36
C ILE A 124 -42.60 -53.53 -9.92
N ALA A 125 -42.59 -54.69 -9.27
CA ALA A 125 -43.77 -55.31 -8.67
C ALA A 125 -44.18 -54.59 -7.37
N LYS A 126 -45.49 -54.53 -7.14
CA LYS A 126 -46.08 -53.95 -5.92
C LYS A 126 -45.61 -54.70 -4.66
N GLN A 127 -45.32 -53.96 -3.59
CA GLN A 127 -45.11 -54.54 -2.27
C GLN A 127 -46.39 -55.19 -1.71
N VAL A 128 -46.23 -56.39 -1.17
CA VAL A 128 -47.30 -57.19 -0.57
C VAL A 128 -46.86 -57.66 0.82
N GLU A 129 -47.80 -57.65 1.76
CA GLU A 129 -47.63 -58.19 3.11
C GLU A 129 -47.43 -59.72 3.04
N CYS A 130 -46.22 -60.19 3.34
CA CYS A 130 -45.84 -61.62 3.25
C CYS A 130 -44.67 -62.01 4.18
N ASP A 131 -44.54 -61.35 5.34
CA ASP A 131 -43.48 -61.59 6.33
C ASP A 131 -42.06 -61.62 5.72
N THR A 132 -41.73 -60.56 4.96
CA THR A 132 -40.42 -60.42 4.30
C THR A 132 -40.09 -61.60 3.36
N TYR A 133 -41.08 -62.03 2.57
CA TYR A 133 -40.98 -63.13 1.59
C TYR A 133 -40.69 -64.52 2.20
N GLN A 134 -40.89 -64.68 3.51
CA GLN A 134 -40.80 -66.00 4.15
C GLN A 134 -42.08 -66.82 3.93
N ASP A 135 -43.22 -66.15 3.79
CA ASP A 135 -44.50 -66.79 3.49
C ASP A 135 -44.88 -66.63 2.01
N ALA A 136 -44.52 -67.63 1.21
CA ALA A 136 -44.84 -67.72 -0.21
C ALA A 136 -46.35 -67.84 -0.49
N ARG A 137 -47.11 -68.45 0.43
CA ARG A 137 -48.56 -68.61 0.29
C ARG A 137 -49.25 -67.26 0.47
N ALA A 138 -48.88 -66.52 1.51
CA ALA A 138 -49.40 -65.18 1.76
C ALA A 138 -49.11 -64.23 0.59
N PHE A 139 -47.90 -64.29 0.02
CA PHE A 139 -47.51 -63.48 -1.14
C PHE A 139 -48.45 -63.71 -2.35
N LEU A 140 -48.69 -64.97 -2.71
CA LEU A 140 -49.53 -65.31 -3.87
C LEU A 140 -51.02 -65.09 -3.60
N GLN A 141 -51.49 -65.26 -2.37
CA GLN A 141 -52.89 -64.98 -1.98
C GLN A 141 -53.20 -63.48 -1.98
N ASN A 142 -52.24 -62.65 -1.60
CA ASN A 142 -52.38 -61.20 -1.54
C ASN A 142 -52.08 -60.50 -2.89
N ASN A 143 -52.22 -61.22 -4.02
CA ASN A 143 -51.99 -60.73 -5.38
C ASN A 143 -50.55 -60.27 -5.66
N GLY A 144 -49.54 -61.00 -5.16
CA GLY A 144 -48.15 -60.79 -5.54
C GLY A 144 -47.94 -60.80 -7.06
N GLU A 145 -47.09 -59.88 -7.52
CA GLU A 145 -46.75 -59.73 -8.94
C GLU A 145 -45.39 -60.39 -9.21
N ARG A 146 -45.22 -61.03 -10.37
CA ARG A 146 -43.93 -61.60 -10.79
C ARG A 146 -42.93 -60.49 -11.14
N GLY A 147 -41.64 -60.78 -11.12
CA GLY A 147 -40.55 -59.84 -11.46
C GLY A 147 -39.87 -59.18 -10.25
N PRO A 148 -39.06 -58.14 -10.46
CA PRO A 148 -38.33 -57.44 -9.41
C PRO A 148 -39.29 -56.82 -8.39
N GLN A 149 -39.07 -57.08 -7.11
CA GLN A 149 -39.94 -56.61 -6.03
C GLN A 149 -39.45 -55.29 -5.44
N MET A 150 -40.40 -54.50 -4.96
CA MET A 150 -40.15 -53.19 -4.35
C MET A 150 -39.57 -53.27 -2.94
N ALA A 151 -40.10 -54.16 -2.10
CA ALA A 151 -39.62 -54.34 -0.74
C ALA A 151 -38.30 -55.12 -0.73
N LEU A 152 -37.34 -54.60 0.05
CA LEU A 152 -36.03 -55.20 0.26
C LEU A 152 -36.04 -56.09 1.50
N ILE A 153 -35.14 -57.08 1.51
CA ILE A 153 -34.88 -57.89 2.69
C ILE A 153 -33.78 -57.21 3.53
N PRO A 154 -34.07 -56.82 4.79
CA PRO A 154 -33.06 -56.21 5.66
C PRO A 154 -32.01 -57.24 6.11
N PRO A 155 -30.85 -56.82 6.67
CA PRO A 155 -29.86 -57.74 7.21
C PRO A 155 -30.44 -58.70 8.25
N GLY A 156 -30.14 -60.00 8.11
CA GLY A 156 -30.72 -61.05 8.94
C GLY A 156 -30.71 -62.41 8.26
N THR A 157 -31.19 -63.43 8.97
CA THR A 157 -31.34 -64.80 8.46
C THR A 157 -32.81 -65.09 8.19
N TYR A 158 -33.14 -65.46 6.95
CA TYR A 158 -34.50 -65.63 6.47
C TYR A 158 -34.72 -67.02 5.88
N ARG A 159 -35.95 -67.50 6.02
CA ARG A 159 -36.41 -68.77 5.45
C ARG A 159 -37.11 -68.49 4.12
N ILE A 160 -36.35 -68.39 3.05
CA ILE A 160 -36.86 -68.01 1.73
C ILE A 160 -37.06 -69.25 0.87
N ASN A 161 -38.23 -69.36 0.26
CA ASN A 161 -38.49 -70.38 -0.75
C ASN A 161 -37.78 -70.02 -2.07
N THR A 162 -36.64 -70.66 -2.35
CA THR A 162 -35.82 -70.40 -3.55
C THR A 162 -36.48 -70.79 -4.86
N LEU A 163 -37.60 -71.52 -4.84
CA LEU A 163 -38.38 -71.81 -6.05
C LEU A 163 -39.24 -70.63 -6.48
N LEU A 164 -39.74 -69.84 -5.51
CA LEU A 164 -40.56 -68.66 -5.79
C LEU A 164 -39.71 -67.40 -5.91
N PHE A 165 -38.76 -67.23 -5.01
CA PHE A 165 -38.00 -65.99 -4.88
C PHE A 165 -36.53 -66.23 -5.16
N LYS A 166 -36.02 -65.46 -6.12
CA LYS A 166 -34.59 -65.31 -6.33
C LYS A 166 -34.13 -64.05 -5.60
N VAL A 167 -33.13 -64.18 -4.74
CA VAL A 167 -32.61 -63.04 -3.96
C VAL A 167 -31.17 -62.78 -4.34
N ASP A 168 -30.93 -61.58 -4.84
CA ASP A 168 -29.60 -61.08 -5.18
C ASP A 168 -29.12 -60.12 -4.08
N LEU A 169 -27.95 -60.38 -3.52
CA LEU A 169 -27.32 -59.50 -2.55
C LEU A 169 -26.72 -58.29 -3.26
N LYS A 170 -27.08 -57.10 -2.79
CA LYS A 170 -26.53 -55.83 -3.25
C LYS A 170 -26.01 -55.02 -2.07
N PRO A 171 -24.89 -54.29 -2.21
CA PRO A 171 -24.40 -53.42 -1.16
C PRO A 171 -25.42 -52.31 -0.86
N ALA A 172 -25.61 -51.97 0.41
CA ALA A 172 -26.40 -50.83 0.80
C ALA A 172 -25.74 -49.53 0.32
N VAL A 173 -26.54 -48.53 -0.02
CA VAL A 173 -26.04 -47.26 -0.52
C VAL A 173 -25.42 -46.48 0.64
N SER A 174 -24.10 -46.32 0.62
CA SER A 174 -23.37 -45.55 1.62
C SER A 174 -22.90 -44.23 1.02
N ILE A 175 -23.39 -43.12 1.57
CA ILE A 175 -23.02 -41.77 1.15
C ILE A 175 -21.97 -41.26 2.15
N PRO A 176 -20.72 -41.06 1.71
CA PRO A 176 -19.66 -40.59 2.60
C PRO A 176 -19.90 -39.14 3.03
N GLN A 177 -19.28 -38.75 4.14
CA GLN A 177 -19.27 -37.37 4.61
C GLN A 177 -18.73 -36.42 3.53
N GLY A 178 -19.37 -35.27 3.34
CA GLY A 178 -19.01 -34.28 2.32
C GLY A 178 -19.55 -34.57 0.91
N LYS A 179 -20.29 -35.66 0.72
CA LYS A 179 -21.04 -35.95 -0.51
C LYS A 179 -22.55 -35.96 -0.26
N LEU A 180 -23.32 -35.80 -1.32
CA LEU A 180 -24.78 -35.92 -1.34
C LEU A 180 -25.21 -36.99 -2.34
N GLY A 181 -26.27 -37.71 -2.01
CA GLY A 181 -26.90 -38.68 -2.92
C GLY A 181 -27.96 -38.00 -3.77
N ILE A 182 -27.76 -37.96 -5.08
CA ILE A 182 -28.77 -37.55 -6.06
C ILE A 182 -29.49 -38.81 -6.52
N VAL A 183 -30.81 -38.82 -6.44
CA VAL A 183 -31.63 -39.98 -6.79
C VAL A 183 -32.27 -39.78 -8.16
N GLU A 184 -32.22 -40.82 -8.98
CA GLU A 184 -32.97 -40.95 -10.22
C GLU A 184 -33.92 -42.15 -10.10
N ALA A 185 -35.23 -41.91 -10.25
CA ALA A 185 -36.24 -42.95 -10.18
C ALA A 185 -36.42 -43.60 -11.55
N LEU A 186 -36.30 -44.92 -11.62
CA LEU A 186 -36.45 -45.71 -12.85
C LEU A 186 -37.93 -46.04 -13.14
N ASP A 187 -38.77 -46.08 -12.10
CA ASP A 187 -40.22 -46.31 -12.19
C ASP A 187 -41.02 -45.15 -11.59
N GLY A 188 -42.27 -45.00 -12.03
CA GLY A 188 -43.18 -43.92 -11.60
C GLY A 188 -43.99 -43.32 -12.73
N ALA A 189 -44.77 -42.29 -12.41
CA ALA A 189 -45.51 -41.52 -13.41
C ALA A 189 -44.52 -40.82 -14.38
N PRO A 190 -44.83 -40.68 -15.67
CA PRO A 190 -43.95 -39.97 -16.59
C PRO A 190 -43.79 -38.49 -16.17
N LEU A 191 -42.57 -37.98 -16.25
CA LEU A 191 -42.29 -36.56 -15.97
C LEU A 191 -43.09 -35.67 -16.94
N PRO A 192 -43.89 -34.71 -16.45
CA PRO A 192 -44.69 -33.86 -17.33
C PRO A 192 -43.84 -32.98 -18.23
N SER A 193 -44.32 -32.77 -19.46
CA SER A 193 -43.61 -31.98 -20.48
C SER A 193 -43.30 -30.58 -19.97
N GLY A 194 -42.03 -30.19 -20.05
CA GLY A 194 -41.54 -28.87 -19.63
C GLY A 194 -40.82 -28.84 -18.28
N ARG A 195 -40.93 -29.88 -17.46
CA ARG A 195 -40.12 -30.05 -16.23
C ARG A 195 -38.87 -30.88 -16.52
N VAL A 196 -37.76 -30.53 -15.87
CA VAL A 196 -36.47 -31.23 -16.01
C VAL A 196 -36.19 -32.15 -14.81
N ILE A 197 -36.86 -31.90 -13.69
CA ILE A 197 -36.69 -32.63 -12.44
C ILE A 197 -38.06 -32.96 -11.81
N ALA A 198 -38.18 -34.16 -11.26
CA ALA A 198 -39.38 -34.69 -10.63
C ALA A 198 -39.65 -34.01 -9.29
N ARG A 199 -40.94 -33.84 -8.97
CA ARG A 199 -41.38 -33.27 -7.69
C ARG A 199 -40.88 -34.08 -6.49
N GLN A 200 -40.68 -33.41 -5.37
CA GLN A 200 -40.36 -34.10 -4.13
C GLN A 200 -41.59 -34.85 -3.61
N VAL A 201 -41.39 -36.12 -3.24
CA VAL A 201 -42.38 -36.93 -2.54
C VAL A 201 -41.88 -37.20 -1.13
N VAL A 202 -42.75 -37.04 -0.14
CA VAL A 202 -42.44 -37.36 1.25
C VAL A 202 -42.33 -38.89 1.37
N CYS A 203 -41.11 -39.38 1.44
CA CYS A 203 -40.75 -40.77 1.65
C CYS A 203 -39.53 -40.83 2.56
N ASP A 204 -39.31 -41.95 3.26
CA ASP A 204 -38.21 -42.13 4.21
C ASP A 204 -36.85 -42.24 3.50
N SER A 205 -36.37 -41.13 2.93
CA SER A 205 -35.14 -41.04 2.12
C SER A 205 -35.03 -42.12 1.04
N PHE A 206 -36.14 -42.37 0.33
CA PHE A 206 -36.24 -43.38 -0.73
C PHE A 206 -35.99 -44.84 -0.30
N GLN A 207 -35.99 -45.13 1.00
CA GLN A 207 -35.96 -46.50 1.52
C GLN A 207 -37.32 -47.20 1.36
N ASP A 208 -38.40 -46.42 1.44
CA ASP A 208 -39.76 -46.89 1.19
C ASP A 208 -40.21 -46.54 -0.24
N GLY A 209 -40.04 -47.50 -1.14
CA GLY A 209 -40.52 -47.38 -2.52
C GLY A 209 -42.05 -47.38 -2.65
N ALA A 210 -42.78 -47.97 -1.70
CA ALA A 210 -44.23 -48.07 -1.76
C ALA A 210 -44.86 -46.72 -1.44
N ALA A 211 -44.36 -46.04 -0.42
CA ALA A 211 -44.75 -44.66 -0.11
C ALA A 211 -44.42 -43.71 -1.28
N PHE A 212 -43.26 -43.89 -1.93
CA PHE A 212 -42.86 -43.07 -3.09
C PHE A 212 -43.85 -43.18 -4.26
N LEU A 213 -44.20 -44.41 -4.66
CA LEU A 213 -45.14 -44.62 -5.77
C LEU A 213 -46.58 -44.27 -5.39
N ALA A 214 -47.01 -44.53 -4.15
CA ALA A 214 -48.32 -44.15 -3.65
C ALA A 214 -48.49 -42.62 -3.56
N GLY A 215 -47.42 -41.89 -3.22
CA GLY A 215 -47.38 -40.43 -3.26
C GLY A 215 -47.35 -39.82 -4.67
N GLY A 216 -47.38 -40.65 -5.71
CA GLY A 216 -47.31 -40.23 -7.11
C GLY A 216 -45.91 -39.78 -7.51
N GLY A 217 -44.89 -40.55 -7.14
CA GLY A 217 -43.52 -40.39 -7.62
C GLY A 217 -43.46 -40.37 -9.15
N GLU A 218 -42.63 -39.48 -9.67
CA GLU A 218 -42.41 -39.30 -11.11
C GLU A 218 -41.07 -39.96 -11.50
N ARG A 219 -41.01 -40.57 -12.70
CA ARG A 219 -39.79 -41.17 -13.25
C ARG A 219 -38.80 -40.09 -13.65
N GLY A 220 -37.52 -40.33 -13.38
CA GLY A 220 -36.40 -39.45 -13.71
C GLY A 220 -35.74 -38.83 -12.47
N PRO A 221 -34.98 -37.74 -12.66
CA PRO A 221 -34.17 -37.14 -11.59
C PRO A 221 -35.06 -36.53 -10.52
N GLN A 222 -34.79 -36.79 -9.24
CA GLN A 222 -35.60 -36.29 -8.13
C GLN A 222 -35.04 -34.98 -7.56
N MET A 223 -35.94 -34.09 -7.12
CA MET A 223 -35.57 -32.84 -6.43
C MET A 223 -34.89 -33.10 -5.09
N SER A 224 -35.40 -34.04 -4.29
CA SER A 224 -34.85 -34.33 -2.97
C SER A 224 -33.49 -35.02 -3.04
N VAL A 225 -32.62 -34.60 -2.13
CA VAL A 225 -31.28 -35.16 -1.95
C VAL A 225 -31.24 -36.05 -0.72
N ILE A 226 -30.31 -37.01 -0.73
CA ILE A 226 -30.03 -37.86 0.42
C ILE A 226 -28.76 -37.35 1.12
N THR A 227 -28.85 -37.17 2.43
CA THR A 227 -27.74 -36.74 3.28
C THR A 227 -26.69 -37.85 3.48
N PRO A 228 -25.49 -37.56 4.00
CA PRO A 228 -24.52 -38.59 4.36
C PRO A 228 -25.08 -39.62 5.34
N GLY A 229 -24.87 -40.91 5.05
CA GLY A 229 -25.44 -42.02 5.81
C GLY A 229 -25.47 -43.33 5.02
N THR A 230 -25.94 -44.39 5.66
CA THR A 230 -26.15 -45.69 5.01
C THR A 230 -27.65 -45.93 4.83
N TYR A 231 -28.07 -46.09 3.59
CA TYR A 231 -29.48 -46.21 3.21
C TYR A 231 -29.74 -47.52 2.50
N ARG A 232 -30.91 -48.11 2.79
CA ARG A 232 -31.38 -49.34 2.16
C ARG A 232 -32.26 -48.98 0.96
N ILE A 233 -31.63 -48.56 -0.12
CA ILE A 233 -32.32 -48.12 -1.34
C ILE A 233 -32.33 -49.27 -2.33
N ASN A 234 -33.48 -49.50 -2.97
CA ASN A 234 -33.63 -50.57 -3.94
C ASN A 234 -33.01 -50.15 -5.28
N PRO A 235 -31.90 -50.77 -5.74
CA PRO A 235 -31.25 -50.40 -7.00
C PRO A 235 -32.10 -50.72 -8.24
N ALA A 236 -33.14 -51.55 -8.11
CA ALA A 236 -34.08 -51.82 -9.20
C ALA A 236 -35.08 -50.66 -9.39
N LEU A 237 -35.31 -49.84 -8.36
CA LEU A 237 -36.25 -48.71 -8.39
C LEU A 237 -35.54 -47.36 -8.52
N PHE A 238 -34.40 -47.21 -7.84
CA PHE A 238 -33.70 -45.95 -7.70
C PHE A 238 -32.21 -46.12 -8.03
N GLU A 239 -31.71 -45.25 -8.89
CA GLU A 239 -30.27 -45.09 -9.12
C GLU A 239 -29.77 -43.90 -8.29
N VAL A 240 -28.67 -44.09 -7.56
CA VAL A 240 -28.09 -43.05 -6.69
C VAL A 240 -26.72 -42.64 -7.21
N HIS A 241 -26.58 -41.37 -7.56
CA HIS A 241 -25.31 -40.77 -7.95
C HIS A 241 -24.75 -39.93 -6.81
N LEU A 242 -23.45 -40.09 -6.54
CA LEU A 242 -22.76 -39.27 -5.56
C LEU A 242 -22.33 -37.95 -6.19
N ALA A 243 -22.72 -36.83 -5.58
CA ALA A 243 -22.24 -35.50 -5.91
C ALA A 243 -21.56 -34.85 -4.71
N GLU A 244 -20.71 -33.85 -4.98
CA GLU A 244 -20.02 -33.11 -3.93
C GLU A 244 -20.94 -32.05 -3.32
N VAL A 245 -20.84 -31.88 -2.00
CA VAL A 245 -21.56 -30.83 -1.28
C VAL A 245 -20.94 -29.48 -1.60
N VAL A 246 -21.78 -28.46 -1.77
CA VAL A 246 -21.32 -27.10 -2.04
C VAL A 246 -20.73 -26.53 -0.75
N ASP A 247 -19.44 -26.25 -0.76
CA ASP A 247 -18.72 -25.60 0.34
C ASP A 247 -18.23 -24.23 -0.13
N ILE A 248 -18.76 -23.18 0.48
CA ILE A 248 -18.41 -21.79 0.14
C ILE A 248 -17.41 -21.32 1.20
N PRO A 249 -16.14 -21.08 0.82
CA PRO A 249 -15.13 -20.64 1.77
C PRO A 249 -15.40 -19.20 2.22
N GLU A 250 -14.74 -18.81 3.31
CA GLU A 250 -14.81 -17.44 3.83
C GLU A 250 -14.36 -16.42 2.78
N ASN A 251 -14.94 -15.21 2.82
CA ASN A 251 -14.72 -14.11 1.86
C ASN A 251 -15.18 -14.39 0.42
N LYS A 252 -15.89 -15.49 0.17
CA LYS A 252 -16.51 -15.79 -1.12
C LYS A 252 -18.04 -15.85 -1.00
N VAL A 253 -18.70 -15.69 -2.14
CA VAL A 253 -20.14 -15.82 -2.30
C VAL A 253 -20.47 -16.87 -3.34
N GLY A 254 -21.54 -17.63 -3.10
CA GLY A 254 -22.10 -18.57 -4.06
C GLY A 254 -23.19 -17.89 -4.89
N ILE A 255 -22.97 -17.76 -6.19
CA ILE A 255 -23.94 -17.31 -7.17
C ILE A 255 -24.72 -18.52 -7.65
N ILE A 256 -26.04 -18.44 -7.61
CA ILE A 256 -26.90 -19.57 -7.95
C ILE A 256 -27.59 -19.36 -9.29
N THR A 257 -27.58 -20.40 -10.11
CA THR A 257 -28.42 -20.52 -11.31
C THR A 257 -29.34 -21.73 -11.17
N THR A 258 -30.64 -21.49 -11.10
CA THR A 258 -31.67 -22.55 -11.02
C THR A 258 -32.03 -23.05 -12.41
N LYS A 259 -32.25 -24.34 -12.57
CA LYS A 259 -32.65 -24.98 -13.85
C LYS A 259 -34.16 -25.19 -13.95
N GLU A 260 -34.86 -25.15 -12.82
CA GLU A 260 -36.29 -25.39 -12.69
C GLU A 260 -36.98 -24.18 -12.05
N GLY A 261 -38.24 -23.94 -12.41
CA GLY A 261 -39.04 -22.80 -11.95
C GLY A 261 -39.80 -22.11 -13.08
N LYS A 262 -40.52 -21.04 -12.73
CA LYS A 262 -41.21 -20.20 -13.72
C LYS A 262 -40.19 -19.55 -14.67
N PRO A 263 -40.52 -19.33 -15.96
CA PRO A 263 -39.64 -18.55 -16.83
C PRO A 263 -39.44 -17.13 -16.27
N LEU A 264 -38.24 -16.58 -16.45
CA LEU A 264 -37.96 -15.17 -16.16
C LEU A 264 -38.90 -14.26 -16.97
N VAL A 265 -39.29 -13.15 -16.37
CA VAL A 265 -40.07 -12.12 -17.05
C VAL A 265 -39.20 -11.50 -18.15
N THR A 266 -39.81 -11.19 -19.29
CA THR A 266 -39.08 -10.58 -20.41
C THR A 266 -38.46 -9.25 -19.99
N GLY A 267 -37.13 -9.13 -20.13
CA GLY A 267 -36.37 -7.93 -19.75
C GLY A 267 -35.66 -8.02 -18.40
N GLU A 268 -35.92 -9.05 -17.60
CA GLU A 268 -35.18 -9.35 -16.37
C GLU A 268 -34.05 -10.35 -16.63
N ILE A 269 -32.93 -10.18 -15.94
CA ILE A 269 -31.74 -11.05 -16.06
C ILE A 269 -31.61 -12.06 -14.91
N ALA A 270 -32.27 -11.82 -13.77
CA ALA A 270 -32.26 -12.71 -12.62
C ALA A 270 -33.64 -12.78 -11.97
N GLY A 271 -33.91 -13.90 -11.30
CA GLY A 271 -35.15 -14.12 -10.56
C GLY A 271 -35.17 -13.32 -9.25
N PRO A 272 -36.36 -12.85 -8.82
CA PRO A 272 -36.51 -12.15 -7.56
C PRO A 272 -36.23 -13.08 -6.38
N GLU A 273 -35.86 -12.50 -5.24
CA GLU A 273 -35.66 -13.25 -4.00
C GLU A 273 -37.00 -13.86 -3.50
N VAL A 274 -36.97 -15.16 -3.21
CA VAL A 274 -38.13 -15.92 -2.73
C VAL A 274 -37.86 -16.39 -1.30
N ALA A 275 -38.78 -16.19 -0.36
CA ALA A 275 -38.59 -16.64 1.02
C ALA A 275 -38.95 -18.14 1.20
N GLY A 276 -38.54 -18.74 2.33
CA GLY A 276 -39.09 -20.02 2.81
C GLY A 276 -38.48 -21.31 2.25
N HIS A 277 -37.46 -21.24 1.39
CA HIS A 277 -36.87 -22.39 0.71
C HIS A 277 -35.48 -22.79 1.25
N ASN A 278 -35.10 -22.26 2.42
CA ASN A 278 -33.88 -22.55 3.16
C ASN A 278 -32.58 -22.47 2.33
N MET A 279 -32.37 -21.35 1.64
CA MET A 279 -31.19 -21.12 0.79
C MET A 279 -30.99 -22.21 -0.26
N PHE A 280 -32.05 -22.51 -1.03
CA PHE A 280 -32.06 -23.48 -2.14
C PHE A 280 -31.85 -24.95 -1.75
N GLN A 281 -31.82 -25.26 -0.45
CA GLN A 281 -31.75 -26.64 0.04
C GLN A 281 -33.10 -27.37 -0.01
N ASN A 282 -34.22 -26.63 -0.09
CA ASN A 282 -35.53 -27.20 -0.36
C ASN A 282 -36.04 -26.74 -1.74
N PRO A 283 -35.74 -27.49 -2.82
CA PRO A 283 -36.17 -27.16 -4.18
C PRO A 283 -37.69 -27.08 -4.34
N GLN A 284 -38.43 -27.93 -3.63
CA GLN A 284 -39.90 -27.99 -3.74
C GLN A 284 -40.52 -26.69 -3.22
N ALA A 285 -40.10 -26.24 -2.05
CA ALA A 285 -40.54 -24.96 -1.49
C ALA A 285 -40.18 -23.77 -2.38
N PHE A 286 -39.03 -23.80 -3.06
CA PHE A 286 -38.64 -22.74 -4.01
C PHE A 286 -39.59 -22.67 -5.21
N VAL A 287 -39.91 -23.83 -5.82
CA VAL A 287 -40.79 -23.90 -6.98
C VAL A 287 -42.24 -23.55 -6.59
N ASP A 288 -42.72 -24.06 -5.44
CA ASP A 288 -44.08 -23.81 -4.94
C ASP A 288 -44.30 -22.33 -4.61
N ASN A 289 -43.28 -21.65 -4.06
CA ASN A 289 -43.31 -20.21 -3.80
C ASN A 289 -43.14 -19.36 -5.07
N GLY A 290 -43.09 -19.99 -6.26
CA GLY A 290 -43.08 -19.30 -7.54
C GLY A 290 -41.69 -18.84 -7.98
N GLY A 291 -40.62 -19.49 -7.53
CA GLY A 291 -39.25 -19.22 -7.97
C GLY A 291 -39.06 -19.32 -9.48
N SER A 292 -38.18 -18.48 -10.00
CA SER A 292 -37.87 -18.41 -11.43
C SER A 292 -36.68 -19.30 -11.79
N LYS A 293 -36.68 -19.86 -13.01
CA LYS A 293 -35.52 -20.56 -13.59
C LYS A 293 -34.51 -19.55 -14.14
N GLY A 294 -33.22 -19.78 -13.92
CA GLY A 294 -32.13 -18.91 -14.37
C GLY A 294 -31.29 -18.37 -13.22
N LEU A 295 -30.51 -17.32 -13.50
CA LEU A 295 -29.70 -16.63 -12.49
C LEU A 295 -30.59 -16.09 -11.36
N GLN A 296 -30.14 -16.19 -10.12
CA GLN A 296 -30.86 -15.66 -8.97
C GLN A 296 -30.18 -14.40 -8.42
N GLU A 297 -30.99 -13.45 -7.93
CA GLU A 297 -30.49 -12.26 -7.24
C GLU A 297 -29.85 -12.62 -5.89
N GLN A 298 -30.47 -13.56 -5.17
CA GLN A 298 -30.00 -14.02 -3.86
C GLN A 298 -28.66 -14.76 -3.96
N VAL A 299 -27.73 -14.41 -3.08
CA VAL A 299 -26.40 -15.04 -2.97
C VAL A 299 -26.32 -15.94 -1.75
N LEU A 300 -25.48 -16.98 -1.83
CA LEU A 300 -25.11 -17.80 -0.69
C LEU A 300 -23.88 -17.23 0.01
N LEU A 301 -23.95 -17.16 1.34
CA LEU A 301 -22.83 -16.78 2.19
C LEU A 301 -21.92 -17.99 2.46
N ALA A 302 -20.76 -17.75 3.06
CA ALA A 302 -19.85 -18.81 3.47
C ALA A 302 -20.55 -19.88 4.33
N GLY A 303 -20.29 -21.15 4.02
CA GLY A 303 -20.97 -22.28 4.65
C GLY A 303 -21.12 -23.48 3.73
N ARG A 304 -21.62 -24.57 4.31
CA ARG A 304 -21.85 -25.84 3.62
C ARG A 304 -23.34 -26.03 3.31
N TYR A 305 -23.67 -26.23 2.04
CA TYR A 305 -25.04 -26.32 1.57
C TYR A 305 -25.30 -27.61 0.80
N PHE A 306 -26.37 -28.32 1.16
CA PHE A 306 -26.80 -29.55 0.47
C PHE A 306 -27.72 -29.20 -0.71
N ILE A 307 -27.14 -28.66 -1.77
CA ILE A 307 -27.87 -28.26 -2.98
C ILE A 307 -27.74 -29.35 -4.04
N ASN A 308 -28.86 -29.69 -4.68
CA ASN A 308 -28.87 -30.64 -5.80
C ASN A 308 -28.30 -29.98 -7.07
N PRO A 309 -27.17 -30.46 -7.63
CA PRO A 309 -26.56 -29.92 -8.86
C PRO A 309 -27.46 -30.00 -10.11
N ARG A 310 -28.44 -30.92 -10.11
CA ARG A 310 -29.44 -31.04 -11.19
C ARG A 310 -30.53 -29.98 -11.08
N PHE A 311 -30.78 -29.46 -9.88
CA PHE A 311 -31.72 -28.38 -9.64
C PHE A 311 -31.08 -27.00 -9.79
N ALA A 312 -29.93 -26.78 -9.14
CA ALA A 312 -29.25 -25.49 -9.14
C ALA A 312 -27.73 -25.68 -9.25
N THR A 313 -27.08 -24.78 -10.00
CA THR A 313 -25.63 -24.72 -10.13
C THR A 313 -25.10 -23.54 -9.32
N VAL A 314 -24.08 -23.78 -8.51
CA VAL A 314 -23.46 -22.76 -7.66
C VAL A 314 -22.08 -22.44 -8.19
N GLU A 315 -21.85 -21.17 -8.51
CA GLU A 315 -20.55 -20.63 -8.88
C GLU A 315 -19.99 -19.81 -7.72
N VAL A 316 -18.76 -20.12 -7.29
CA VAL A 316 -18.14 -19.45 -6.15
C VAL A 316 -17.29 -18.28 -6.65
N VAL A 317 -17.66 -17.06 -6.29
CA VAL A 317 -17.00 -15.81 -6.69
C VAL A 317 -16.53 -15.04 -5.47
N ASP A 318 -15.48 -14.24 -5.62
CA ASP A 318 -14.97 -13.40 -4.52
C ASP A 318 -15.98 -12.30 -4.15
N MET A 319 -16.05 -11.98 -2.85
CA MET A 319 -16.86 -10.84 -2.38
C MET A 319 -16.36 -9.53 -2.97
N VAL A 320 -17.29 -8.60 -3.21
CA VAL A 320 -16.95 -7.26 -3.68
C VAL A 320 -16.32 -6.47 -2.54
N GLU A 321 -15.09 -6.02 -2.74
CA GLU A 321 -14.35 -5.19 -1.78
C GLU A 321 -14.46 -3.71 -2.14
N VAL A 322 -14.83 -2.91 -1.16
CA VAL A 322 -14.73 -1.45 -1.19
C VAL A 322 -13.52 -1.06 -0.33
N PRO A 323 -12.41 -0.59 -0.92
CA PRO A 323 -11.22 -0.26 -0.18
C PRO A 323 -11.44 0.98 0.69
N ILE A 324 -10.58 1.15 1.69
CA ILE A 324 -10.58 2.33 2.57
C ILE A 324 -10.39 3.59 1.72
N ALA A 325 -11.02 4.68 2.15
CA ALA A 325 -11.05 5.97 1.47
C ALA A 325 -11.80 5.98 0.12
N ASN A 326 -12.50 4.89 -0.21
CA ASN A 326 -13.44 4.81 -1.32
C ASN A 326 -14.84 4.48 -0.81
N VAL A 327 -15.83 4.83 -1.61
CA VAL A 327 -17.23 4.52 -1.39
C VAL A 327 -17.73 3.71 -2.59
N GLY A 328 -18.48 2.64 -2.33
CA GLY A 328 -18.99 1.75 -3.37
C GLY A 328 -20.36 2.17 -3.84
N VAL A 329 -20.47 2.75 -5.03
CA VAL A 329 -21.78 3.05 -5.65
C VAL A 329 -22.28 1.81 -6.38
N VAL A 330 -23.46 1.34 -6.01
CA VAL A 330 -24.06 0.13 -6.60
C VAL A 330 -25.00 0.52 -7.74
N ILE A 331 -24.81 -0.13 -8.89
CA ILE A 331 -25.67 -0.06 -10.06
C ILE A 331 -26.39 -1.40 -10.16
N ALA A 332 -27.67 -1.45 -9.82
CA ALA A 332 -28.51 -2.64 -9.89
C ALA A 332 -29.15 -2.76 -11.28
N TYR A 333 -28.96 -3.91 -11.94
CA TYR A 333 -29.60 -4.24 -13.22
C TYR A 333 -30.93 -5.00 -13.04
N VAL A 334 -31.19 -5.45 -11.81
CA VAL A 334 -32.35 -6.24 -11.38
C VAL A 334 -33.12 -5.48 -10.30
N GLY A 335 -34.32 -5.94 -9.98
CA GLY A 335 -35.21 -5.32 -9.00
C GLY A 335 -36.45 -4.70 -9.62
N ARG A 336 -37.29 -4.10 -8.77
CA ARG A 336 -38.52 -3.41 -9.20
C ARG A 336 -38.19 -2.22 -10.09
N GLU A 337 -39.13 -1.79 -10.92
CA GLU A 337 -38.97 -0.54 -11.69
C GLU A 337 -38.66 0.60 -10.72
N GLY A 338 -37.53 1.28 -10.98
CA GLY A 338 -37.00 2.29 -10.08
C GLY A 338 -37.88 3.51 -9.99
N HIS A 339 -38.30 3.85 -8.78
CA HIS A 339 -38.93 5.13 -8.49
C HIS A 339 -37.85 6.14 -8.13
N ASP A 340 -37.87 7.29 -8.81
CA ASP A 340 -36.89 8.34 -8.56
C ASP A 340 -37.12 8.98 -7.19
N VAL A 341 -36.18 8.77 -6.26
CA VAL A 341 -36.22 9.34 -4.91
C VAL A 341 -35.51 10.70 -4.81
N THR A 342 -34.93 11.19 -5.92
CA THR A 342 -34.06 12.39 -5.91
C THR A 342 -34.82 13.73 -5.90
N GLY A 343 -36.14 13.70 -6.10
CA GLY A 343 -36.99 14.88 -6.20
C GLY A 343 -36.67 15.79 -7.40
N GLU A 344 -37.42 16.88 -7.58
CA GLU A 344 -37.31 17.77 -8.75
C GLU A 344 -35.94 18.48 -8.94
N SER A 345 -35.05 18.39 -7.94
CA SER A 345 -33.73 19.04 -7.93
C SER A 345 -32.67 18.35 -8.81
N PHE A 346 -32.89 17.10 -9.22
CA PHE A 346 -31.93 16.32 -9.99
C PHE A 346 -32.61 15.69 -11.21
N ARG A 347 -32.37 16.25 -12.40
CA ARG A 347 -32.99 15.79 -13.67
C ARG A 347 -32.09 14.91 -14.54
N HIS A 348 -30.92 14.54 -14.04
CA HIS A 348 -29.82 13.97 -14.85
C HIS A 348 -29.57 12.48 -14.57
N GLY A 349 -30.55 11.80 -13.97
CA GLY A 349 -30.53 10.36 -13.67
C GLY A 349 -31.52 10.03 -12.56
N ASN A 350 -32.01 8.80 -12.51
CA ASN A 350 -32.90 8.35 -11.42
C ASN A 350 -32.04 7.66 -10.37
N LEU A 351 -32.02 8.19 -9.14
CA LEU A 351 -31.52 7.45 -8.01
C LEU A 351 -32.67 6.66 -7.41
N VAL A 352 -32.37 5.43 -7.00
CA VAL A 352 -33.37 4.47 -6.57
C VAL A 352 -33.03 3.94 -5.19
N SER A 353 -34.03 3.36 -4.52
CA SER A 353 -33.82 2.70 -3.23
C SER A 353 -33.16 1.34 -3.42
N ARG A 354 -32.68 0.73 -2.32
CA ARG A 354 -32.13 -0.63 -2.37
C ARG A 354 -33.21 -1.62 -2.83
N GLY A 355 -32.86 -2.51 -3.76
CA GLY A 355 -33.77 -3.49 -4.37
C GLY A 355 -34.57 -2.98 -5.58
N GLU A 356 -34.35 -1.74 -6.00
CA GLU A 356 -34.87 -1.19 -7.24
C GLU A 356 -33.79 -1.14 -8.32
N LYS A 357 -34.21 -1.26 -9.58
CA LYS A 357 -33.32 -1.21 -10.74
C LYS A 357 -32.84 0.22 -10.97
N GLY A 358 -31.52 0.43 -10.91
CA GLY A 358 -30.90 1.76 -11.07
C GLY A 358 -29.67 1.97 -10.20
N VAL A 359 -29.27 3.23 -10.04
CA VAL A 359 -28.15 3.61 -9.14
C VAL A 359 -28.71 3.85 -7.74
N TRP A 360 -28.19 3.14 -6.75
CA TRP A 360 -28.67 3.27 -5.38
C TRP A 360 -28.30 4.63 -4.76
N VAL A 361 -29.27 5.25 -4.06
CA VAL A 361 -29.05 6.50 -3.32
C VAL A 361 -28.08 6.35 -2.16
N ASP A 362 -28.10 5.21 -1.48
CA ASP A 362 -27.23 4.91 -0.35
C ASP A 362 -26.02 4.10 -0.80
N PRO A 363 -24.82 4.68 -0.83
CA PRO A 363 -23.65 3.94 -1.24
C PRO A 363 -23.10 3.08 -0.10
N LEU A 364 -22.29 2.09 -0.47
CA LEU A 364 -21.63 1.16 0.42
C LEU A 364 -20.41 1.81 1.07
N ASP A 365 -20.26 1.61 2.38
CA ASP A 365 -19.08 1.98 3.15
C ASP A 365 -17.87 1.09 2.80
N PRO A 366 -16.64 1.48 3.15
CA PRO A 366 -15.49 0.59 3.05
C PRO A 366 -15.72 -0.75 3.77
N GLY A 367 -15.49 -1.86 3.07
CA GLY A 367 -15.79 -3.20 3.58
C GLY A 367 -15.96 -4.23 2.47
N LYS A 368 -16.24 -5.49 2.86
CA LYS A 368 -16.56 -6.58 1.94
C LYS A 368 -18.05 -6.84 1.93
N TYR A 369 -18.64 -6.94 0.74
CA TYR A 369 -20.08 -7.11 0.57
C TYR A 369 -20.40 -8.36 -0.25
N PRO A 370 -21.40 -9.15 0.18
CA PRO A 370 -21.87 -10.30 -0.57
C PRO A 370 -22.84 -9.85 -1.66
N ILE A 371 -22.30 -9.36 -2.77
CA ILE A 371 -23.08 -8.85 -3.91
C ILE A 371 -22.81 -9.72 -5.13
N ASN A 372 -23.85 -10.08 -5.86
CA ASN A 372 -23.73 -10.83 -7.10
C ASN A 372 -23.25 -9.89 -8.25
N PRO A 373 -22.02 -10.08 -8.78
CA PRO A 373 -21.45 -9.23 -9.83
C PRO A 373 -22.20 -9.27 -11.17
N TYR A 374 -23.00 -10.31 -11.43
CA TYR A 374 -23.81 -10.40 -12.65
C TYR A 374 -25.09 -9.57 -12.58
N THR A 375 -25.57 -9.28 -11.37
CA THR A 375 -26.83 -8.53 -11.15
C THR A 375 -26.58 -7.08 -10.73
N HIS A 376 -25.46 -6.83 -10.05
CA HIS A 376 -25.09 -5.54 -9.50
C HIS A 376 -23.64 -5.22 -9.86
N LYS A 377 -23.41 -4.03 -10.43
CA LYS A 377 -22.07 -3.50 -10.67
C LYS A 377 -21.73 -2.49 -9.59
N VAL A 378 -20.66 -2.73 -8.83
CA VAL A 378 -20.15 -1.76 -7.84
C VAL A 378 -19.04 -0.94 -8.47
N SER A 379 -19.18 0.39 -8.41
CA SER A 379 -18.16 1.34 -8.84
C SER A 379 -17.54 2.02 -7.63
N ASN A 380 -16.24 1.83 -7.44
CA ASN A 380 -15.50 2.44 -6.35
C ASN A 380 -15.19 3.90 -6.69
N VAL A 381 -15.74 4.82 -5.90
CA VAL A 381 -15.49 6.26 -6.02
C VAL A 381 -14.57 6.70 -4.87
N PRO A 382 -13.40 7.29 -5.17
CA PRO A 382 -12.52 7.80 -4.12
C PRO A 382 -13.17 8.97 -3.38
N THR A 383 -13.24 8.86 -2.07
CA THR A 383 -13.67 9.93 -1.14
C THR A 383 -12.45 10.68 -0.58
N ALA A 384 -11.23 10.14 -0.71
CA ALA A 384 -10.02 10.92 -0.48
C ALA A 384 -9.86 12.06 -1.51
N ASN A 385 -8.98 13.00 -1.19
CA ASN A 385 -8.57 14.04 -2.14
C ASN A 385 -7.85 13.38 -3.32
N VAL A 386 -8.37 13.60 -4.52
CA VAL A 386 -7.76 13.18 -5.78
C VAL A 386 -7.09 14.39 -6.40
N VAL A 387 -5.79 14.28 -6.69
CA VAL A 387 -5.05 15.29 -7.45
C VAL A 387 -5.11 14.89 -8.92
N LEU A 388 -5.49 15.84 -9.77
CA LEU A 388 -5.54 15.69 -11.22
C LEU A 388 -4.58 16.69 -11.85
N ASN A 389 -3.64 16.21 -12.67
CA ASN A 389 -2.60 17.04 -13.29
C ASN A 389 -2.82 17.20 -14.81
N TRP A 390 -3.03 18.43 -15.28
CA TRP A 390 -3.01 18.80 -16.70
C TRP A 390 -1.58 19.13 -17.12
N ALA A 391 -0.71 18.11 -17.13
CA ALA A 391 0.68 18.24 -17.53
C ALA A 391 1.14 17.02 -18.34
N THR A 392 1.74 17.26 -19.50
CA THR A 392 2.24 16.20 -20.38
C THR A 392 3.40 15.47 -19.70
N GLY A 393 3.22 14.17 -19.41
CA GLY A 393 4.27 13.29 -18.87
C GLY A 393 4.35 13.15 -17.34
N LYS A 394 3.40 13.72 -16.58
CA LYS A 394 3.25 13.49 -15.13
C LYS A 394 1.95 12.74 -14.85
N THR A 395 2.00 11.43 -14.64
CA THR A 395 0.82 10.62 -14.27
C THR A 395 0.95 10.11 -12.84
N GLU A 396 -0.08 10.33 -12.01
CA GLU A 396 -0.14 9.81 -10.63
C GLU A 396 -0.76 8.40 -10.54
N ALA A 397 -0.77 7.84 -9.32
CA ALA A 397 -1.18 6.46 -9.02
C ALA A 397 -2.60 6.08 -9.52
N HIS A 398 -3.50 7.06 -9.65
CA HIS A 398 -4.89 6.83 -10.02
C HIS A 398 -5.14 6.70 -11.54
N LYS A 399 -4.15 7.01 -12.40
CA LYS A 399 -4.23 6.92 -13.88
C LYS A 399 -5.39 7.69 -14.56
N LEU A 400 -6.17 8.47 -13.82
CA LEU A 400 -7.27 9.29 -14.36
C LEU A 400 -6.74 10.44 -15.23
N ASP A 401 -5.46 10.80 -15.05
CA ASP A 401 -4.81 11.93 -15.70
C ASP A 401 -4.03 11.53 -16.96
N ALA A 402 -4.06 10.24 -17.33
CA ALA A 402 -3.22 9.70 -18.40
C ALA A 402 -3.49 10.36 -19.76
N ASN A 403 -4.68 10.92 -19.95
CA ASN A 403 -5.09 11.61 -21.18
C ASN A 403 -5.06 13.14 -21.06
N LEU A 404 -4.69 13.70 -19.91
CA LEU A 404 -4.68 15.15 -19.69
C LEU A 404 -3.37 15.75 -20.22
N SER A 405 -3.48 16.66 -21.19
CA SER A 405 -2.33 17.38 -21.76
C SER A 405 -2.19 18.77 -21.15
N THR A 406 -1.00 19.37 -21.29
CA THR A 406 -0.78 20.79 -20.98
C THR A 406 -1.80 21.69 -21.69
N ILE A 407 -2.23 22.75 -21.02
CA ILE A 407 -3.23 23.68 -21.56
C ILE A 407 -2.48 24.76 -22.34
N THR A 408 -2.58 24.74 -23.67
CA THR A 408 -2.08 25.83 -24.51
C THR A 408 -3.09 26.99 -24.52
N VAL A 409 -2.67 28.15 -24.04
CA VAL A 409 -3.48 29.36 -23.96
C VAL A 409 -2.88 30.50 -24.80
N ARG A 410 -3.68 31.53 -25.09
CA ARG A 410 -3.25 32.73 -25.82
C ARG A 410 -3.48 33.96 -24.92
N SER A 411 -2.43 34.76 -24.73
CA SER A 411 -2.47 36.05 -24.02
C SER A 411 -3.16 37.15 -24.85
N ALA A 412 -3.56 38.24 -24.19
CA ALA A 412 -4.05 39.46 -24.86
C ALA A 412 -3.04 40.00 -25.88
N ASP A 413 -1.74 39.89 -25.57
CA ASP A 413 -0.59 40.30 -26.37
C ASP A 413 -0.39 39.44 -27.64
N GLY A 414 -1.19 38.38 -27.80
CA GLY A 414 -1.15 37.47 -28.94
C GLY A 414 -0.18 36.29 -28.81
N PHE A 415 0.64 36.24 -27.75
CA PHE A 415 1.57 35.13 -27.50
C PHE A 415 0.84 33.88 -27.01
N LYS A 416 1.25 32.72 -27.53
CA LYS A 416 0.82 31.40 -27.05
C LYS A 416 1.80 30.90 -26.01
N PHE A 417 1.31 30.33 -24.92
CA PHE A 417 2.16 29.69 -23.91
C PHE A 417 1.45 28.47 -23.32
N ASN A 418 2.24 27.55 -22.76
CA ASN A 418 1.73 26.35 -22.11
C ASN A 418 1.62 26.59 -20.60
N LEU A 419 0.50 26.12 -20.05
CA LEU A 419 0.18 26.20 -18.64
C LEU A 419 -0.04 24.80 -18.08
N ASP A 420 0.72 24.45 -17.04
CA ASP A 420 0.45 23.27 -16.22
C ASP A 420 -0.54 23.65 -15.12
N VAL A 421 -1.54 22.82 -14.88
CA VAL A 421 -2.54 23.03 -13.83
C VAL A 421 -2.73 21.74 -13.04
N SER A 422 -2.84 21.86 -11.73
CA SER A 422 -3.21 20.75 -10.85
C SER A 422 -4.52 21.10 -10.14
N GLN A 423 -5.54 20.23 -10.27
CA GLN A 423 -6.79 20.36 -9.54
C GLN A 423 -6.87 19.30 -8.46
N ILE A 424 -7.15 19.72 -7.23
CA ILE A 424 -7.47 18.80 -6.13
C ILE A 424 -8.98 18.77 -5.98
N ILE A 425 -9.57 17.58 -6.13
CA ILE A 425 -11.01 17.35 -5.95
C ILE A 425 -11.28 16.36 -4.81
N HIS A 426 -12.46 16.47 -4.24
CA HIS A 426 -13.01 15.55 -3.25
C HIS A 426 -14.48 15.32 -3.58
N ILE A 427 -14.93 14.06 -3.55
CA ILE A 427 -16.33 13.72 -3.74
C ILE A 427 -16.90 13.32 -2.38
N PRO A 428 -17.86 14.07 -1.81
CA PRO A 428 -18.53 13.69 -0.58
C PRO A 428 -19.27 12.36 -0.75
N ARG A 429 -19.28 11.53 0.29
CA ARG A 429 -19.96 10.22 0.30
C ARG A 429 -21.39 10.29 -0.23
N ASN A 430 -22.19 11.24 0.26
CA ASN A 430 -23.62 11.34 -0.06
C ASN A 430 -23.88 11.80 -1.51
N ASP A 431 -22.87 12.36 -2.17
CA ASP A 431 -22.98 12.86 -3.54
C ASP A 431 -22.35 11.91 -4.57
N ALA A 432 -21.55 10.92 -4.14
CA ALA A 432 -20.93 9.95 -5.04
C ALA A 432 -21.94 9.21 -5.96
N PRO A 433 -23.13 8.77 -5.49
CA PRO A 433 -24.13 8.17 -6.36
C PRO A 433 -24.65 9.12 -7.44
N LYS A 434 -24.80 10.41 -7.12
CA LYS A 434 -25.26 11.44 -8.07
C LYS A 434 -24.25 11.65 -9.19
N VAL A 435 -22.97 11.64 -8.86
CA VAL A 435 -21.87 11.76 -9.83
C VAL A 435 -21.89 10.56 -10.79
N ILE A 436 -22.01 9.34 -10.26
CA ILE A 436 -22.08 8.13 -11.09
C ILE A 436 -23.35 8.07 -11.94
N ALA A 437 -24.50 8.50 -11.41
CA ALA A 437 -25.74 8.57 -12.19
C ALA A 437 -25.64 9.53 -13.38
N ARG A 438 -24.91 10.66 -13.24
CA ARG A 438 -24.72 11.65 -14.31
C ARG A 438 -23.73 11.22 -15.39
N PHE A 439 -22.59 10.68 -14.98
CA PHE A 439 -21.44 10.48 -15.87
C PHE A 439 -21.13 9.01 -16.15
N GLY A 440 -21.75 8.06 -15.44
CA GLY A 440 -21.49 6.63 -15.54
C GLY A 440 -20.17 6.17 -14.90
N GLY A 441 -19.23 7.07 -14.64
CA GLY A 441 -17.94 6.76 -14.01
C GLY A 441 -17.02 7.96 -13.81
N MET A 442 -15.96 7.78 -13.01
CA MET A 442 -14.98 8.83 -12.70
C MET A 442 -14.19 9.32 -13.92
N ALA A 443 -13.85 8.42 -14.85
CA ALA A 443 -13.14 8.79 -16.07
C ALA A 443 -13.97 9.74 -16.94
N ALA A 444 -15.28 9.48 -17.06
CA ALA A 444 -16.19 10.32 -17.81
C ALA A 444 -16.37 11.70 -17.14
N LEU A 445 -16.44 11.76 -15.81
CA LEU A 445 -16.45 13.03 -15.07
C LEU A 445 -15.23 13.90 -15.43
N VAL A 446 -14.03 13.31 -15.43
CA VAL A 446 -12.79 14.04 -15.75
C VAL A 446 -12.80 14.57 -17.18
N THR A 447 -13.08 13.71 -18.16
CA THR A 447 -13.01 14.07 -19.59
C THR A 447 -14.18 14.96 -20.06
N GLN A 448 -15.39 14.75 -19.54
CA GLN A 448 -16.58 15.47 -20.02
C GLN A 448 -16.84 16.79 -19.29
N VAL A 449 -16.40 16.92 -18.03
CA VAL A 449 -16.67 18.12 -17.22
C VAL A 449 -15.41 18.84 -16.80
N LEU A 450 -14.50 18.17 -16.09
CA LEU A 450 -13.35 18.87 -15.52
C LEU A 450 -12.43 19.44 -16.60
N GLU A 451 -12.10 18.64 -17.60
CA GLU A 451 -11.20 19.05 -18.69
C GLU A 451 -11.75 20.26 -19.49
N PRO A 452 -13.01 20.26 -19.98
CA PRO A 452 -13.57 21.44 -20.64
C PRO A 452 -13.71 22.65 -19.71
N THR A 453 -14.13 22.44 -18.45
CA THR A 453 -14.37 23.55 -17.51
C THR A 453 -13.08 24.28 -17.14
N ILE A 454 -12.05 23.51 -16.76
CA ILE A 454 -10.74 24.06 -16.39
C ILE A 454 -10.05 24.65 -17.62
N GLY A 455 -10.08 23.95 -18.75
CA GLY A 455 -9.52 24.44 -20.01
C GLY A 455 -10.15 25.76 -20.46
N ASN A 456 -11.47 25.88 -20.40
CA ASN A 456 -12.16 27.12 -20.79
C ASN A 456 -11.88 28.27 -19.82
N TYR A 457 -11.83 28.00 -18.51
CA TYR A 457 -11.48 29.02 -17.52
C TYR A 457 -10.10 29.63 -17.82
N PHE A 458 -9.06 28.81 -17.97
CA PHE A 458 -7.70 29.31 -18.20
C PHE A 458 -7.52 29.94 -19.58
N ARG A 459 -8.20 29.45 -20.62
CA ARG A 459 -8.21 30.12 -21.95
C ARG A 459 -8.81 31.52 -21.86
N ASN A 460 -9.96 31.68 -21.20
CA ASN A 460 -10.62 32.97 -21.05
C ASN A 460 -9.80 33.92 -20.15
N ALA A 461 -9.26 33.40 -19.05
CA ALA A 461 -8.42 34.17 -18.14
C ALA A 461 -7.14 34.66 -18.82
N ALA A 462 -6.52 33.84 -19.68
CA ALA A 462 -5.33 34.25 -20.45
C ALA A 462 -5.67 35.31 -21.51
N GLN A 463 -6.82 35.22 -22.18
CA GLN A 463 -7.23 36.19 -23.21
C GLN A 463 -7.45 37.60 -22.66
N GLY A 464 -7.85 37.74 -21.39
CA GLY A 464 -8.10 39.03 -20.75
C GLY A 464 -6.85 39.72 -20.22
N SER A 465 -5.65 39.19 -20.46
CA SER A 465 -4.43 39.64 -19.77
C SER A 465 -3.13 39.42 -20.52
N ASP A 466 -2.17 40.29 -20.27
CA ASP A 466 -0.80 40.21 -20.76
C ASP A 466 -0.05 39.04 -20.09
N ILE A 467 0.90 38.42 -20.81
CA ILE A 467 1.65 37.25 -20.29
C ILE A 467 2.54 37.62 -19.09
N ILE A 468 3.11 38.82 -19.09
CA ILE A 468 3.96 39.30 -17.98
C ILE A 468 3.11 39.57 -16.74
N ASP A 469 1.92 40.14 -16.93
CA ASP A 469 1.00 40.38 -15.83
C ASP A 469 0.45 39.05 -15.26
N PHE A 470 0.21 38.07 -16.15
CA PHE A 470 -0.10 36.69 -15.77
C PHE A 470 0.99 36.06 -14.89
N LEU A 471 2.26 36.23 -15.26
CA LEU A 471 3.40 35.71 -14.49
C LEU A 471 3.57 36.41 -13.13
N LYS A 472 3.42 37.74 -13.09
CA LYS A 472 3.59 38.53 -11.86
C LYS A 472 2.47 38.28 -10.84
N ASN A 473 1.23 38.21 -11.31
CA ASN A 473 0.05 38.09 -10.45
C ASN A 473 -0.46 36.64 -10.32
N ARG A 474 0.43 35.65 -10.43
CA ARG A 474 0.07 34.21 -10.38
C ARG A 474 -0.75 33.83 -9.15
N SER A 475 -0.39 34.31 -7.96
CA SER A 475 -1.11 34.00 -6.72
C SER A 475 -2.58 34.45 -6.81
N LYS A 476 -2.80 35.71 -7.25
CA LYS A 476 -4.14 36.27 -7.38
C LYS A 476 -4.98 35.50 -8.41
N ARG A 477 -4.38 35.16 -9.55
CA ARG A 477 -5.02 34.33 -10.59
C ARG A 477 -5.41 32.96 -10.07
N GLN A 478 -4.56 32.36 -9.24
CA GLN A 478 -4.82 31.06 -8.64
C GLN A 478 -6.00 31.12 -7.69
N ASP A 479 -6.10 32.17 -6.86
CA ASP A 479 -7.25 32.38 -5.97
C ASP A 479 -8.56 32.61 -6.75
N GLU A 480 -8.51 33.41 -7.82
CA GLU A 480 -9.64 33.63 -8.74
C GLU A 480 -10.05 32.31 -9.42
N ALA A 481 -9.07 31.52 -9.88
CA ALA A 481 -9.30 30.21 -10.50
C ALA A 481 -9.96 29.24 -9.53
N ARG A 482 -9.45 29.17 -8.30
CA ARG A 482 -10.00 28.34 -7.24
C ARG A 482 -11.46 28.66 -6.99
N GLN A 483 -11.83 29.94 -6.87
CA GLN A 483 -13.22 30.34 -6.62
C GLN A 483 -14.13 30.03 -7.81
N ALA A 484 -13.71 30.36 -9.03
CA ALA A 484 -14.51 30.15 -10.24
C ALA A 484 -14.72 28.66 -10.54
N ILE A 485 -13.66 27.86 -10.45
CA ILE A 485 -13.73 26.40 -10.68
C ILE A 485 -14.51 25.73 -9.55
N ALA A 486 -14.35 26.15 -8.29
CA ALA A 486 -15.16 25.62 -7.19
C ALA A 486 -16.66 25.89 -7.36
N ALA A 487 -17.04 27.07 -7.85
CA ALA A 487 -18.43 27.39 -8.14
C ALA A 487 -18.99 26.50 -9.26
N ALA A 488 -18.24 26.31 -10.35
CA ALA A 488 -18.65 25.45 -11.45
C ALA A 488 -18.77 23.97 -11.04
N LEU A 489 -17.80 23.44 -10.27
CA LEU A 489 -17.81 22.03 -9.85
C LEU A 489 -18.91 21.71 -8.82
N LYS A 490 -19.35 22.71 -8.05
CA LYS A 490 -20.44 22.55 -7.08
C LYS A 490 -21.77 22.19 -7.75
N GLU A 491 -22.04 22.70 -8.96
CA GLU A 491 -23.24 22.33 -9.74
C GLU A 491 -23.24 20.84 -10.12
N TYR A 492 -22.05 20.26 -10.26
CA TYR A 492 -21.84 18.85 -10.57
C TYR A 492 -21.75 17.94 -9.35
N ASN A 493 -22.00 18.46 -8.15
CA ASN A 493 -21.86 17.73 -6.89
C ASN A 493 -20.43 17.22 -6.63
N VAL A 494 -19.42 17.94 -7.15
CA VAL A 494 -18.00 17.65 -6.93
C VAL A 494 -17.40 18.77 -6.07
N GLY A 495 -16.71 18.40 -4.99
CA GLY A 495 -15.99 19.35 -4.14
C GLY A 495 -14.65 19.71 -4.76
N ALA A 496 -14.40 21.00 -4.99
CA ALA A 496 -13.09 21.51 -5.35
C ALA A 496 -12.35 21.95 -4.09
N VAL A 497 -11.23 21.29 -3.78
CA VAL A 497 -10.41 21.67 -2.61
C VAL A 497 -9.48 22.81 -2.99
N ASP A 498 -8.70 22.64 -4.06
CA ASP A 498 -7.75 23.64 -4.50
C ASP A 498 -7.46 23.54 -6.00
N THR A 499 -7.08 24.66 -6.60
CA THR A 499 -6.59 24.74 -7.98
C THR A 499 -5.22 25.37 -7.94
N LEU A 500 -4.18 24.64 -8.33
CA LEU A 500 -2.81 25.11 -8.35
C LEU A 500 -2.39 25.35 -9.79
N ILE A 501 -1.83 26.52 -10.05
CA ILE A 501 -1.14 26.79 -11.31
C ILE A 501 0.27 26.24 -11.14
N GLY A 502 0.74 25.42 -12.08
CA GLY A 502 2.08 24.84 -12.12
C GLY A 502 3.06 25.72 -12.89
N ASP A 503 3.91 25.10 -13.70
CA ASP A 503 4.89 25.82 -14.50
C ASP A 503 4.21 26.55 -15.67
N ILE A 504 4.69 27.76 -15.93
CA ILE A 504 4.30 28.57 -17.07
C ILE A 504 5.53 28.66 -17.95
N VAL A 505 5.46 28.11 -19.16
CA VAL A 505 6.57 28.16 -20.12
C VAL A 505 6.28 29.27 -21.13
N PRO A 506 6.81 30.49 -20.92
CA PRO A 506 6.68 31.56 -21.90
C PRO A 506 7.54 31.26 -23.15
N PRO A 507 7.23 31.87 -24.30
CA PRO A 507 8.10 31.82 -25.48
C PRO A 507 9.48 32.44 -25.23
N ASP A 508 10.53 31.84 -25.79
CA ASP A 508 11.92 32.31 -25.65
C ASP A 508 12.15 33.75 -26.15
N GLU A 509 11.35 34.18 -27.14
CA GLU A 509 11.42 35.53 -27.72
C GLU A 509 11.18 36.63 -26.67
N LEU A 510 10.22 36.42 -25.77
CA LEU A 510 9.91 37.38 -24.71
C LEU A 510 10.98 37.38 -23.62
N MET A 511 11.52 36.21 -23.27
CA MET A 511 12.56 36.11 -22.25
C MET A 511 13.82 36.87 -22.64
N LYS A 512 14.21 36.84 -23.92
CA LYS A 512 15.34 37.64 -24.43
C LYS A 512 15.10 39.13 -24.19
N THR A 513 13.96 39.66 -24.64
CA THR A 513 13.64 41.09 -24.48
C THR A 513 13.56 41.54 -23.01
N LEU A 514 12.99 40.71 -22.13
CA LEU A 514 12.91 41.00 -20.70
C LEU A 514 14.29 40.95 -20.02
N THR A 515 15.12 39.98 -20.39
CA THR A 515 16.48 39.83 -19.88
C THR A 515 17.32 41.03 -20.33
N ASP A 516 17.28 41.40 -21.60
CA ASP A 516 17.98 42.56 -22.16
C ASP A 516 17.55 43.86 -21.46
N ARG A 517 16.24 44.05 -21.26
CA ARG A 517 15.71 45.21 -20.54
C ARG A 517 16.19 45.25 -19.09
N LYS A 518 16.26 44.11 -18.40
CA LYS A 518 16.71 44.06 -17.00
C LYS A 518 18.22 44.29 -16.89
N ILE A 519 19.00 43.78 -17.83
CA ILE A 519 20.44 44.04 -17.93
C ILE A 519 20.66 45.55 -18.13
N ALA A 520 19.99 46.17 -19.08
CA ALA A 520 20.11 47.61 -19.33
C ALA A 520 19.72 48.47 -18.11
N GLU A 521 18.70 48.06 -17.34
CA GLU A 521 18.30 48.76 -16.11
C GLU A 521 19.36 48.64 -15.01
N GLN A 522 19.96 47.45 -14.84
CA GLN A 522 21.06 47.23 -13.89
C GLN A 522 22.34 47.96 -14.31
N GLU A 523 22.65 48.00 -15.60
CA GLU A 523 23.76 48.80 -16.15
C GLU A 523 23.57 50.28 -15.85
N ARG A 524 22.35 50.82 -16.02
CA ARG A 524 22.04 52.22 -15.67
C ARG A 524 22.31 52.52 -14.19
N VAL A 525 21.84 51.65 -13.29
CA VAL A 525 22.09 51.79 -11.83
C VAL A 525 23.59 51.74 -11.53
N THR A 526 24.32 50.86 -12.21
CA THR A 526 25.77 50.75 -12.08
C THR A 526 26.46 52.06 -12.52
N TYR A 527 26.08 52.62 -13.67
CA TYR A 527 26.61 53.90 -14.15
C TYR A 527 26.27 55.07 -13.22
N ASP A 528 25.04 55.12 -12.68
CA ASP A 528 24.66 56.16 -11.72
C ASP A 528 25.47 56.07 -10.43
N THR A 529 25.69 54.86 -9.93
CA THR A 529 26.53 54.62 -8.74
C THR A 529 27.99 55.00 -9.00
N GLN A 530 28.54 54.62 -10.17
CA GLN A 530 29.89 55.01 -10.58
C GLN A 530 30.02 56.54 -10.68
N ARG A 531 29.02 57.22 -11.26
CA ARG A 531 29.00 58.68 -11.35
C ARG A 531 29.00 59.32 -9.96
N GLN A 532 28.17 58.85 -9.03
CA GLN A 532 28.14 59.35 -7.65
C GLN A 532 29.48 59.14 -6.94
N ALA A 533 30.10 57.97 -7.10
CA ALA A 533 31.42 57.69 -6.52
C ALA A 533 32.51 58.62 -7.09
N GLN A 534 32.47 58.95 -8.38
CA GLN A 534 33.40 59.91 -9.00
C GLN A 534 33.21 61.33 -8.45
N VAL A 535 31.97 61.78 -8.26
CA VAL A 535 31.69 63.10 -7.64
C VAL A 535 32.26 63.17 -6.23
N VAL A 536 32.01 62.15 -5.40
CA VAL A 536 32.55 62.08 -4.03
C VAL A 536 34.09 62.08 -4.04
N LYS A 537 34.72 61.37 -4.98
CA LYS A 537 36.18 61.35 -5.12
C LYS A 537 36.74 62.73 -5.50
N GLN A 538 36.07 63.44 -6.41
CA GLN A 538 36.48 64.79 -6.82
C GLN A 538 36.37 65.80 -5.67
N GLU A 539 35.30 65.74 -4.87
CA GLU A 539 35.13 66.58 -3.67
C GLU A 539 36.22 66.29 -2.62
N LEU A 540 36.53 65.02 -2.38
CA LEU A 540 37.59 64.62 -1.45
C LEU A 540 38.97 65.12 -1.90
N GLU A 541 39.32 64.97 -3.18
CA GLU A 541 40.58 65.49 -3.75
C GLU A 541 40.68 67.02 -3.63
N GLN A 542 39.59 67.75 -3.92
CA GLN A 542 39.55 69.21 -3.73
C GLN A 542 39.73 69.61 -2.26
N ALA A 543 39.06 68.94 -1.32
CA ALA A 543 39.21 69.21 0.12
C ALA A 543 40.65 68.96 0.60
N THR A 544 41.28 67.88 0.12
CA THR A 544 42.66 67.54 0.46
C THR A 544 43.66 68.57 -0.09
N ALA A 545 43.46 69.04 -1.32
CA ALA A 545 44.29 70.07 -1.95
C ALA A 545 44.20 71.43 -1.23
N LEU A 546 43.01 71.80 -0.74
CA LEU A 546 42.79 73.04 0.01
C LEU A 546 43.47 72.98 1.39
N ALA A 547 43.38 71.84 2.08
CA ALA A 547 44.08 71.60 3.35
C ALA A 547 45.61 71.65 3.21
N ALA A 548 46.17 71.03 2.15
CA ALA A 548 47.60 71.07 1.86
C ALA A 548 48.11 72.50 1.50
N THR A 549 47.21 73.36 1.02
CA THR A 549 47.53 74.77 0.74
C THR A 549 47.52 75.59 2.03
N GLN A 550 46.56 75.36 2.93
CA GLN A 550 46.49 76.03 4.23
C GLN A 550 47.72 75.72 5.11
N ALA A 551 48.19 74.46 5.10
CA ALA A 551 49.41 74.07 5.83
C ALA A 551 50.64 74.87 5.37
N ARG A 552 50.81 75.08 4.06
CA ARG A 552 51.92 75.88 3.50
C ARG A 552 51.83 77.37 3.86
N VAL A 553 50.63 77.94 3.98
CA VAL A 553 50.45 79.35 4.37
C VAL A 553 50.87 79.56 5.83
N VAL A 554 50.50 78.62 6.72
CA VAL A 554 50.85 78.69 8.15
C VAL A 554 52.37 78.55 8.36
N ASP A 555 53.04 77.68 7.62
CA ASP A 555 54.51 77.55 7.68
C ASP A 555 55.22 78.84 7.26
N ALA A 556 54.73 79.50 6.20
CA ALA A 556 55.28 80.77 5.73
C ALA A 556 55.11 81.92 6.75
N GLU A 557 53.93 82.04 7.39
CA GLU A 557 53.69 83.04 8.45
C GLU A 557 54.60 82.82 9.67
N ARG A 558 54.79 81.55 10.06
CA ARG A 558 55.70 81.21 11.17
C ARG A 558 57.14 81.61 10.87
N GLN A 559 57.58 81.42 9.63
CA GLN A 559 58.95 81.77 9.22
C GLN A 559 59.20 83.28 9.24
N VAL A 560 58.22 84.10 8.86
CA VAL A 560 58.28 85.57 8.99
C VAL A 560 58.35 85.98 10.47
N THR A 561 57.55 85.34 11.34
CA THR A 561 57.52 85.64 12.77
C THR A 561 58.85 85.32 13.46
N ILE A 562 59.50 84.21 13.09
CA ILE A 562 60.83 83.82 13.61
C ILE A 562 61.90 84.84 13.18
N ALA A 563 61.85 85.33 11.95
CA ALA A 563 62.78 86.34 11.45
C ALA A 563 62.66 87.67 12.22
N ASP A 564 61.43 88.14 12.47
CA ASP A 564 61.17 89.36 13.24
C ASP A 564 61.61 89.21 14.72
N PHE A 565 61.42 88.03 15.31
CA PHE A 565 61.88 87.73 16.66
C PHE A 565 63.41 87.74 16.77
N ASN A 566 64.10 87.14 15.79
CA ASN A 566 65.56 87.16 15.71
C ASN A 566 66.11 88.58 15.54
N ALA A 567 65.45 89.43 14.73
CA ALA A 567 65.83 90.83 14.57
C ALA A 567 65.68 91.64 15.86
N LYS A 568 64.60 91.42 16.63
CA LYS A 568 64.41 92.06 17.94
C LYS A 568 65.41 91.58 18.99
N ALA A 569 65.81 90.30 18.95
CA ALA A 569 66.81 89.74 19.85
C ALA A 569 68.21 90.35 19.63
N THR A 570 68.61 90.59 18.38
CA THR A 570 69.90 91.24 18.05
C THR A 570 69.94 92.69 18.50
N VAL A 571 68.86 93.46 18.38
CA VAL A 571 68.79 94.85 18.87
C VAL A 571 68.96 94.92 20.39
N LYS A 572 68.23 94.07 21.14
CA LYS A 572 68.36 94.01 22.61
C LYS A 572 69.76 93.58 23.07
N ALA A 573 70.40 92.65 22.35
CA ALA A 573 71.77 92.24 22.64
C ALA A 573 72.78 93.39 22.45
N ALA A 574 72.60 94.21 21.40
CA ALA A 574 73.44 95.38 21.14
C ALA A 574 73.28 96.48 22.21
N GLU A 575 72.05 96.73 22.69
CA GLU A 575 71.78 97.67 23.79
C GLU A 575 72.46 97.24 25.10
N GLY A 576 72.36 95.95 25.46
CA GLY A 576 73.01 95.41 26.65
C GLY A 576 74.55 95.53 26.62
N GLN A 577 75.17 95.35 25.45
CA GLN A 577 76.60 95.55 25.27
C GLN A 577 77.02 97.02 25.39
N ALA A 578 76.20 97.96 24.90
CA ALA A 578 76.47 99.39 25.02
C ALA A 578 76.39 99.87 26.49
N GLN A 579 75.41 99.37 27.24
CA GLN A 579 75.26 99.67 28.66
C GLN A 579 76.41 99.10 29.50
N SER A 580 76.85 97.87 29.19
CA SER A 580 78.02 97.25 29.84
C SER A 580 79.30 98.06 29.62
N LYS A 581 79.54 98.57 28.40
CA LYS A 581 80.71 99.42 28.11
C LYS A 581 80.70 100.74 28.88
N LYS A 582 79.52 101.37 29.09
CA LYS A 582 79.42 102.59 29.90
C LYS A 582 79.77 102.34 31.37
N ILE A 583 79.23 101.27 31.96
CA ILE A 583 79.48 100.92 33.37
C ILE A 583 80.98 100.60 33.59
N ASN A 584 81.60 99.88 32.66
CA ASN A 584 83.03 99.57 32.75
C ASN A 584 83.91 100.83 32.65
N ALA A 585 83.58 101.76 31.74
CA ALA A 585 84.33 103.02 31.61
C ALA A 585 84.23 103.91 32.87
N GLU A 586 83.08 103.89 33.56
CA GLU A 586 82.85 104.63 34.80
C GLU A 586 83.59 104.00 36.00
N ALA A 587 83.68 102.66 36.03
CA ALA A 587 84.49 101.93 36.99
C ALA A 587 85.99 102.22 36.81
N ASP A 588 86.49 102.21 35.56
CA ASP A 588 87.90 102.50 35.25
C ASP A 588 88.29 103.94 35.62
N ALA A 589 87.41 104.91 35.38
CA ALA A 589 87.62 106.30 35.80
C ALA A 589 87.73 106.44 37.32
N THR A 590 86.94 105.66 38.06
CA THR A 590 86.97 105.64 39.53
C THR A 590 88.28 105.05 40.05
N VAL A 591 88.74 103.93 39.46
CA VAL A 591 90.03 103.31 39.80
C VAL A 591 91.19 104.27 39.55
N LEU A 592 91.22 104.92 38.38
CA LEU A 592 92.28 105.87 38.01
C LEU A 592 92.36 107.05 38.99
N ARG A 593 91.21 107.59 39.43
CA ARG A 593 91.16 108.67 40.43
C ARG A 593 91.74 108.23 41.77
N THR A 594 91.35 107.06 42.29
CA THR A 594 91.89 106.54 43.55
C THR A 594 93.38 106.21 43.50
N VAL A 595 93.88 105.70 42.38
CA VAL A 595 95.32 105.44 42.20
C VAL A 595 96.10 106.77 42.13
N GLY A 596 95.60 107.76 41.40
CA GLY A 596 96.22 109.08 41.32
C GLY A 596 96.28 109.81 42.67
N GLU A 597 95.22 109.73 43.47
CA GLU A 597 95.19 110.28 44.84
C GLU A 597 96.22 109.57 45.76
N ALA A 598 96.39 108.25 45.63
CA ALA A 598 97.36 107.47 46.39
C ALA A 598 98.82 107.75 45.98
N GLU A 599 99.11 107.93 44.69
CA GLU A 599 100.44 108.29 44.19
C GLU A 599 100.85 109.71 44.58
N ALA A 600 99.91 110.66 44.59
CA ALA A 600 100.16 112.01 45.09
C ALA A 600 100.53 112.00 46.58
N ALA A 601 99.77 111.26 47.40
CA ALA A 601 100.04 111.11 48.84
C ALA A 601 101.41 110.45 49.11
N LYS A 602 101.77 109.40 48.35
CA LYS A 602 103.07 108.72 48.45
C LYS A 602 104.22 109.67 48.09
N THR A 603 104.08 110.45 47.02
CA THR A 603 105.13 111.38 46.57
C THR A 603 105.35 112.52 47.55
N GLN A 604 104.27 113.04 48.16
CA GLN A 604 104.36 114.10 49.17
C GLN A 604 105.00 113.61 50.47
N ALA A 605 104.72 112.37 50.89
CA ALA A 605 105.33 111.75 52.06
C ALA A 605 106.84 111.47 51.85
N VAL A 606 107.23 111.00 50.66
CA VAL A 606 108.65 110.78 50.32
C VAL A 606 109.41 112.11 50.22
N GLY A 607 108.83 113.14 49.59
CA GLY A 607 109.46 114.46 49.51
C GLY A 607 109.62 115.15 50.87
N GLY A 608 108.67 114.96 51.79
CA GLY A 608 108.79 115.42 53.17
C GLY A 608 109.91 114.71 53.93
N ALA A 609 110.01 113.38 53.80
CA ALA A 609 111.06 112.59 54.44
C ALA A 609 112.46 112.91 53.90
N GLU A 610 112.62 113.14 52.59
CA GLU A 610 113.90 113.55 51.99
C GLU A 610 114.33 114.94 52.45
N ALA A 611 113.41 115.89 52.60
CA ALA A 611 113.71 117.23 53.13
C ALA A 611 114.13 117.18 54.61
N GLU A 612 113.50 116.32 55.42
CA GLU A 612 113.87 116.10 56.82
C GLU A 612 115.27 115.49 56.96
N VAL A 613 115.61 114.50 56.12
CA VAL A 613 116.95 113.89 56.07
C VAL A 613 118.01 114.90 55.63
N ILE A 614 117.70 115.78 54.68
CA ILE A 614 118.62 116.85 54.25
C ILE A 614 118.82 117.87 55.37
N LYS A 615 117.77 118.28 56.10
CA LYS A 615 117.91 119.17 57.27
C LYS A 615 118.75 118.55 58.38
N LEU A 616 118.52 117.27 58.69
CA LEU A 616 119.31 116.54 59.70
C LEU A 616 120.78 116.39 59.27
N LYS A 617 121.05 116.11 57.99
CA LYS A 617 122.42 116.06 57.44
C LYS A 617 123.15 117.40 57.51
N ILE A 618 122.44 118.53 57.36
CA ILE A 618 123.02 119.88 57.45
C ILE A 618 123.30 120.27 58.92
N ALA A 619 122.49 119.81 59.87
CA ALA A 619 122.67 120.12 61.29
C ALA A 619 123.80 119.33 61.98
N SER A 620 124.31 118.25 61.37
CA SER A 620 125.26 117.32 61.99
C SER A 620 126.70 117.36 61.44
N MET A 621 127.10 118.36 60.64
CA MET A 621 128.48 118.49 60.14
C MET A 621 129.01 119.93 60.20
N GLU A 622 130.13 120.13 60.90
CA GLU A 622 130.90 121.39 60.96
C GLU A 622 131.76 121.62 59.71
N SER A 623 131.87 122.91 59.34
CA SER A 623 132.86 123.56 58.47
C SER A 623 133.32 122.86 57.18
N GLY A 624 132.70 123.27 56.06
CA GLY A 624 133.41 123.56 54.80
C GLY A 624 133.91 122.38 53.95
N ASN A 625 133.00 121.62 53.30
CA ASN A 625 133.23 120.97 51.99
C ASN A 625 132.01 120.16 51.46
N TYR A 626 130.87 120.80 51.17
CA TYR A 626 129.66 120.10 50.68
C TYR A 626 129.54 120.01 49.13
N ALA A 627 130.23 120.87 48.38
CA ALA A 627 130.08 120.94 46.91
C ALA A 627 130.70 119.74 46.16
N MET A 628 131.75 119.11 46.69
CA MET A 628 132.46 118.01 46.01
C MET A 628 131.77 116.65 46.17
N VAL A 629 131.05 116.41 47.28
CA VAL A 629 130.38 115.11 47.52
C VAL A 629 129.07 115.01 46.73
N GLN A 630 128.33 116.12 46.57
CA GLN A 630 127.08 116.11 45.80
C GLN A 630 127.30 115.89 44.29
N VAL A 631 128.42 116.36 43.75
CA VAL A 631 128.80 116.10 42.34
C VAL A 631 129.17 114.63 42.13
N ALA A 632 129.81 113.99 43.11
CA ALA A 632 130.14 112.56 43.04
C ALA A 632 128.89 111.66 43.13
N GLU A 633 127.88 112.03 43.92
CA GLU A 633 126.64 111.26 44.07
C GLU A 633 125.70 111.43 42.85
N ALA A 634 125.67 112.63 42.25
CA ALA A 634 124.93 112.90 41.02
C ALA A 634 125.48 112.14 39.79
N LEU A 635 126.79 111.82 39.79
CA LEU A 635 127.44 111.01 38.75
C LEU A 635 127.27 109.50 38.96
N ALA A 636 127.00 109.03 40.18
CA ALA A 636 126.83 107.59 40.48
C ALA A 636 125.39 107.09 40.26
N LYS A 637 124.36 107.94 40.38
CA LYS A 637 122.94 107.58 40.16
C LYS A 637 122.46 107.69 38.71
N ALA A 638 123.17 108.44 37.87
CA ALA A 638 122.85 108.64 36.46
C ALA A 638 123.29 107.45 35.57
N GLY A 639 122.98 106.21 36.00
CA GLY A 639 123.43 104.92 35.41
C GLY A 639 123.11 104.71 33.92
N VAL A 640 123.78 105.47 33.05
CA VAL A 640 123.94 105.24 31.63
C VAL A 640 125.22 104.44 31.46
N LYS A 641 125.09 103.21 30.93
CA LYS A 641 126.24 102.43 30.45
C LYS A 641 125.93 101.84 29.08
N LEU A 642 126.55 102.43 28.06
CA LEU A 642 126.97 101.76 26.83
C LEU A 642 128.23 100.94 27.14
N VAL A 643 128.31 99.71 26.62
CA VAL A 643 129.41 99.09 25.84
C VAL A 643 129.16 97.57 25.80
N PRO A 644 129.42 96.89 24.66
CA PRO A 644 128.92 95.55 24.35
C PRO A 644 129.96 94.45 24.61
N ASP A 645 129.47 93.23 24.82
CA ASP A 645 130.26 92.01 24.67
C ASP A 645 129.62 91.12 23.59
N ILE A 646 130.37 91.00 22.49
CA ILE A 646 130.29 89.90 21.54
C ILE A 646 131.16 88.78 22.10
N VAL A 647 130.58 87.60 22.22
CA VAL A 647 131.27 86.30 22.17
C VAL A 647 130.31 85.44 21.33
N ALA A 648 130.50 85.15 20.03
CA ALA A 648 131.65 84.80 19.20
C ALA A 648 132.40 83.55 19.69
N GLY A 649 132.18 82.44 18.97
CA GLY A 649 132.82 81.14 19.14
C GLY A 649 131.78 80.03 19.07
N GLY A 650 131.46 79.42 17.93
CA GLY A 650 132.33 79.13 16.79
C GLY A 650 133.02 77.79 17.03
N GLY A 651 132.61 76.74 16.31
CA GLY A 651 133.46 75.58 16.09
C GLY A 651 132.79 74.20 16.13
N SER A 652 132.55 73.67 14.93
CA SER A 652 132.73 72.28 14.50
C SER A 652 131.74 71.19 14.93
N GLY A 653 131.11 70.55 13.93
CA GLY A 653 130.72 69.14 14.05
C GLY A 653 129.38 68.71 13.44
N GLN A 654 129.26 68.75 12.11
CA GLN A 654 128.51 67.76 11.29
C GLN A 654 126.97 67.69 11.37
N GLY A 655 126.31 68.08 10.27
CA GLY A 655 125.07 67.42 9.81
C GLY A 655 123.89 68.33 9.49
N GLY A 656 123.66 68.57 8.19
CA GLY A 656 122.30 68.69 7.65
C GLY A 656 121.71 70.09 7.44
N THR A 657 122.08 70.71 6.31
CA THR A 657 121.26 71.63 5.48
C THR A 657 120.77 72.96 6.09
N LEU A 658 121.73 73.90 6.13
CA LEU A 658 121.65 75.36 5.97
C LEU A 658 120.45 75.81 5.10
N VAL A 659 119.58 76.74 5.50
CA VAL A 659 119.83 78.11 6.04
C VAL A 659 120.88 78.83 5.23
N ASP A 660 120.46 79.57 4.21
CA ASP A 660 121.24 80.66 3.65
C ASP A 660 120.28 81.62 2.94
N VAL A 661 120.07 82.79 3.54
CA VAL A 661 120.84 83.99 3.25
C VAL A 661 120.02 84.79 2.25
N LEU A 662 119.27 85.75 2.78
CA LEU A 662 119.72 87.14 2.84
C LEU A 662 119.83 87.69 1.43
N LEU A 663 119.27 88.88 1.28
CA LEU A 663 119.47 89.71 0.12
C LEU A 663 118.78 89.16 -1.14
N GLY A 664 117.58 89.67 -1.35
CA GLY A 664 117.66 90.85 -2.17
C GLY A 664 117.75 92.06 -1.23
N ASN A 665 118.51 93.10 -1.52
CA ASN A 665 118.05 93.85 -2.66
C ASN A 665 116.48 93.85 -2.67
N LEU A 666 115.82 94.73 -1.94
CA LEU A 666 115.36 95.95 -2.61
C LEU A 666 116.05 96.06 -3.97
N ILE A 667 115.38 95.62 -5.04
CA ILE A 667 115.83 95.46 -6.44
C ILE A 667 115.85 93.99 -6.90
N ARG A 668 114.70 93.53 -7.37
CA ARG A 668 114.51 92.98 -8.73
C ARG A 668 113.00 92.80 -8.90
N GLU A 669 112.32 93.82 -9.43
CA GLU A 669 111.72 93.67 -10.76
C GLU A 669 110.88 92.39 -10.82
N GLY A 670 109.57 92.46 -10.66
CA GLY A 670 108.70 93.33 -11.43
C GLY A 670 108.01 92.49 -12.51
N MET A 671 106.84 92.98 -12.92
CA MET A 671 106.21 92.66 -14.21
C MET A 671 105.74 91.20 -14.35
N THR A 672 104.61 90.85 -14.94
CA THR A 672 103.65 91.52 -15.80
C THR A 672 102.53 90.51 -16.07
N LYS A 673 101.32 91.03 -16.30
CA LYS A 673 100.30 90.61 -17.30
C LYS A 673 100.07 89.12 -17.65
N PRO A 674 98.80 88.76 -17.91
CA PRO A 674 98.48 87.67 -18.82
C PRO A 674 98.57 88.15 -20.29
N LYS A 675 99.11 87.30 -21.16
CA LYS A 675 98.89 87.22 -22.62
C LYS A 675 98.74 85.72 -22.89
N GLY A 676 97.76 85.21 -23.62
CA GLY A 676 97.28 85.61 -24.95
C GLY A 676 97.65 84.49 -25.93
N ASP A 677 96.66 84.02 -26.70
CA ASP A 677 96.64 82.88 -27.63
C ASP A 677 97.92 82.56 -28.43
N GLY A 678 98.11 81.26 -28.70
CA GLY A 678 99.11 80.68 -29.60
C GLY A 678 99.33 79.20 -29.34
#